data_AF-A0A833DBC4-F1
#
_entry.id   AF-A0A833DBC4-F1
#
_cell.length_a   1.000
_cell.length_b   1.000
_cell.length_c   1.000
_cell.angle_alpha   90.00
_cell.angle_beta   90.00
_cell.angle_gamma   90.00
#
_symmetry.space_group_name_H-M   'P 1'
#
loop_
_entity.id
_entity.type
_entity.pdbx_description
1 polymer ?
#
loop_
_entity_poly.entity_id
_entity_poly.type
_entity_poly.pdbx_seq_one_letter_code
_entity_poly.pdbx_strand_id
1 'polypeptide(L)'
;MGVITDFVRQVASILPEVEKPTVKPVLTNRLLWTAVAVTVYLIMAQVPLYGVASGADDQMSYTAIIFASSQGTLMTLGIGPIVTAGLILQLLKGADIIHLDFKKPDDRALFSAGTKILALIVTFAEAVAFMIGGSFGQNLPFSTAATIIIQIMFAGLIVILLDELIQKGWGLGSGISLFIAAGVSQTIFWSVFALIPAGSTYFGIIPHAISTLLSSSPESILLRPGGLPSLVTLFLTISILGLIVYAEGIRIEIPITSTKYRGFQGTYPIKLLYVSVLPVILTGALLANLTFFSQIIWSRFNPANSSTLLNLFAQFNSADPSAGPIGGFAYYVSPPRGLEVLSVEPLRAITYVLFYVVACTIFARVWVEIGGLGSKSVATKLLGANVQVPGFRRSEGSLEVLLDRYIPVITIIGGILMGLLASVSDILGVFGGGTGILLMVSIFINYYQLLMKEKLETMMPGLAGFLGKDWFFMANNKRVVIVGIAGVGKTTVVNEVLSLLAQKDVKVDNLTFGTIMFEEAQKLGISDRDEMRTLSTDKQQELQINAAKSIANIDSDVVVIDTHLFIKTTSGYMPGLPLPILESLLPTNLILVEALPHDVLDRRSNDPTRNRDSTTIESIELDNQIARSMLSSAGILTSASLLVVLNSDGKSKEAAESIVNSLGLD
;
A
#
# COMPACT_ATOMS: atom_id res chain seq x y z
N MET A 1 5.67 -19.09 26.07
CA MET A 1 6.01 -18.14 25.01
C MET A 1 7.46 -18.29 24.56
N GLY A 2 8.46 -18.16 25.45
CA GLY A 2 9.90 -18.28 25.13
C GLY A 2 10.28 -19.43 24.19
N VAL A 3 9.92 -20.68 24.52
CA VAL A 3 10.24 -21.87 23.72
C VAL A 3 9.68 -21.83 22.29
N ILE A 4 8.46 -21.28 22.10
CA ILE A 4 7.84 -21.16 20.78
C ILE A 4 8.53 -20.06 19.97
N THR A 5 8.83 -18.92 20.60
CA THR A 5 9.60 -17.84 19.96
C THR A 5 11.02 -18.26 19.59
N ASP A 6 11.68 -19.05 20.43
CA ASP A 6 13.05 -19.54 20.18
C ASP A 6 13.05 -20.58 19.05
N PHE A 7 12.06 -21.47 19.03
CA PHE A 7 11.86 -22.41 17.93
C PHE A 7 11.59 -21.68 16.60
N VAL A 8 10.71 -20.67 16.61
CA VAL A 8 10.41 -19.85 15.42
C VAL A 8 11.67 -19.12 14.95
N ARG A 9 12.48 -18.55 15.85
CA ARG A 9 13.75 -17.90 15.48
C ARG A 9 14.76 -18.88 14.89
N GLN A 10 14.87 -20.07 15.46
CA GLN A 10 15.80 -21.09 14.97
C GLN A 10 15.43 -21.57 13.56
N VAL A 11 14.14 -21.85 13.33
CA VAL A 11 13.63 -22.24 12.00
C VAL A 11 13.68 -21.07 11.00
N ALA A 12 13.41 -19.84 11.44
CA ALA A 12 13.48 -18.66 10.59
C ALA A 12 14.89 -18.43 10.02
N SER A 13 15.94 -18.78 10.76
CA SER A 13 17.34 -18.64 10.30
C SER A 13 17.69 -19.54 9.11
N ILE A 14 16.93 -20.62 8.90
CA ILE A 14 17.17 -21.62 7.84
C ILE A 14 16.32 -21.32 6.60
N LEU A 15 15.19 -20.63 6.74
CA LEU A 15 14.27 -20.36 5.64
C LEU A 15 14.79 -19.20 4.76
N PRO A 16 14.70 -19.30 3.43
CA PRO A 16 15.13 -18.22 2.54
C PRO A 16 14.24 -17.00 2.73
N GLU A 17 14.82 -15.82 2.95
CA GLU A 17 14.07 -14.58 3.19
C GLU A 17 14.46 -13.51 2.15
N VAL A 18 13.48 -12.80 1.60
CA VAL A 18 13.76 -11.67 0.69
C VAL A 18 14.25 -10.47 1.49
N GLU A 19 15.38 -9.86 1.14
CA GLU A 19 15.86 -8.66 1.84
C GLU A 19 15.02 -7.42 1.51
N LYS A 20 14.87 -6.51 2.48
CA LYS A 20 14.23 -5.22 2.24
C LYS A 20 15.18 -4.31 1.46
N PRO A 21 14.69 -3.53 0.47
CA PRO A 21 15.54 -2.64 -0.29
C PRO A 21 16.14 -1.55 0.61
N THR A 22 17.45 -1.29 0.47
CA THR A 22 18.16 -0.27 1.25
C THR A 22 17.72 1.16 0.91
N VAL A 23 17.31 1.39 -0.34
CA VAL A 23 16.74 2.64 -0.84
C VAL A 23 15.40 2.35 -1.49
N LYS A 24 14.38 3.18 -1.24
CA LYS A 24 13.05 3.01 -1.85
C LYS A 24 13.18 3.05 -3.39
N PRO A 25 12.85 1.97 -4.10
CA PRO A 25 12.96 1.94 -5.56
C PRO A 25 11.97 2.90 -6.21
N VAL A 26 12.36 3.44 -7.37
CA VAL A 26 11.50 4.31 -8.21
C VAL A 26 10.25 3.54 -8.64
N LEU A 27 9.12 4.24 -8.80
CA LEU A 27 7.83 3.68 -9.20
C LEU A 27 7.93 2.74 -10.42
N THR A 28 8.72 3.09 -11.43
CA THR A 28 8.93 2.26 -12.63
C THR A 28 9.53 0.89 -12.29
N ASN A 29 10.54 0.86 -11.41
CA ASN A 29 11.15 -0.40 -10.99
C ASN A 29 10.17 -1.23 -10.15
N ARG A 30 9.36 -0.57 -9.31
CA ARG A 30 8.32 -1.26 -8.53
C ARG A 30 7.24 -1.87 -9.40
N LEU A 31 6.81 -1.16 -10.43
CA LEU A 31 5.88 -1.67 -11.44
C LEU A 31 6.48 -2.86 -12.20
N LEU A 32 7.76 -2.79 -12.57
CA LEU A 32 8.45 -3.89 -13.25
C LEU A 32 8.49 -5.14 -12.38
N TRP A 33 8.90 -5.03 -11.11
CA TRP A 33 8.89 -6.18 -10.18
C TRP A 33 7.50 -6.75 -9.94
N THR A 34 6.50 -5.88 -9.87
CA THR A 34 5.08 -6.28 -9.77
C THR A 34 4.66 -7.07 -11.02
N ALA A 35 5.03 -6.62 -12.22
CA ALA A 35 4.75 -7.31 -13.48
C ALA A 35 5.48 -8.66 -13.58
N VAL A 36 6.75 -8.73 -13.15
CA VAL A 36 7.52 -9.98 -13.09
C VAL A 36 6.84 -10.99 -12.17
N ALA A 37 6.42 -10.57 -10.97
CA ALA A 37 5.73 -11.45 -10.02
C ALA A 37 4.42 -12.01 -10.58
N VAL A 38 3.60 -11.19 -11.23
CA VAL A 38 2.37 -11.64 -11.92
C VAL A 38 2.68 -12.61 -13.05
N THR A 39 3.70 -12.32 -13.85
CA THR A 39 4.08 -13.16 -14.98
C THR A 39 4.51 -14.55 -14.51
N VAL A 40 5.34 -14.62 -13.46
CA VAL A 40 5.74 -15.90 -12.86
C VAL A 40 4.53 -16.66 -12.33
N TYR A 41 3.62 -15.99 -11.61
CA TYR A 41 2.37 -16.57 -11.13
C TYR A 41 1.52 -17.15 -12.27
N LEU A 42 1.31 -16.39 -13.35
CA LEU A 42 0.50 -16.82 -14.50
C LEU A 42 1.14 -18.00 -15.23
N ILE A 43 2.46 -18.03 -15.38
CA ILE A 43 3.17 -19.18 -15.95
C ILE A 43 2.96 -20.41 -15.08
N MET A 44 3.17 -20.30 -13.76
CA MET A 44 2.96 -21.41 -12.83
C MET A 44 1.51 -21.92 -12.85
N ALA A 45 0.52 -21.04 -13.01
CA ALA A 45 -0.89 -21.39 -13.10
C ALA A 45 -1.28 -22.14 -14.37
N GLN A 46 -0.38 -22.28 -15.35
CA GLN A 46 -0.59 -23.01 -16.61
C GLN A 46 0.29 -24.26 -16.75
N VAL A 47 1.34 -24.39 -15.94
CA VAL A 47 2.22 -25.56 -15.99
C VAL A 47 1.57 -26.74 -15.26
N PRO A 48 1.23 -27.84 -15.95
CA PRO A 48 0.59 -29.00 -15.34
C PRO A 48 1.54 -29.75 -14.39
N LEU A 49 0.97 -30.40 -13.38
CA LEU A 49 1.71 -31.26 -12.45
C LEU A 49 2.17 -32.54 -13.15
N TYR A 50 3.32 -33.07 -12.70
CA TYR A 50 3.83 -34.32 -13.22
C TYR A 50 2.98 -35.50 -12.74
N GLY A 51 2.51 -36.34 -13.66
CA GLY A 51 1.75 -37.56 -13.33
C GLY A 51 0.24 -37.35 -13.10
N VAL A 52 -0.28 -36.14 -13.33
CA VAL A 52 -1.71 -35.84 -13.32
C VAL A 52 -2.21 -35.80 -14.77
N ALA A 53 -3.30 -36.50 -15.08
CA ALA A 53 -3.89 -36.49 -16.41
C ALA A 53 -4.36 -35.07 -16.77
N SER A 54 -3.87 -34.54 -17.89
CA SER A 54 -4.22 -33.21 -18.40
C SER A 54 -5.67 -33.24 -18.89
N GLY A 55 -6.57 -32.52 -18.22
CA GLY A 55 -7.99 -32.44 -18.60
C GLY A 55 -8.97 -33.04 -17.59
N ALA A 56 -8.58 -33.25 -16.33
CA ALA A 56 -9.58 -33.39 -15.27
C ALA A 56 -10.36 -32.07 -15.18
N ASP A 57 -11.67 -32.14 -15.46
CA ASP A 57 -12.59 -31.01 -15.33
C ASP A 57 -12.39 -30.32 -13.99
N ASP A 58 -12.37 -28.98 -14.00
CA ASP A 58 -11.99 -28.12 -12.89
C ASP A 58 -13.01 -28.25 -11.74
N GLN A 59 -12.80 -29.29 -10.93
CA GLN A 59 -13.68 -29.90 -9.95
C GLN A 59 -14.19 -28.92 -8.90
N MET A 60 -13.52 -27.77 -8.75
CA MET A 60 -13.72 -26.78 -7.71
C MET A 60 -13.56 -25.35 -8.25
N SER A 61 -14.16 -25.06 -9.42
CA SER A 61 -14.17 -23.73 -10.07
C SER A 61 -14.43 -22.55 -9.11
N TYR A 62 -15.19 -22.74 -8.03
CA TYR A 62 -15.49 -21.69 -7.07
C TYR A 62 -14.35 -21.45 -6.06
N THR A 63 -13.70 -22.50 -5.57
CA THR A 63 -12.54 -22.43 -4.66
C THR A 63 -11.32 -21.84 -5.39
N ALA A 64 -11.19 -22.17 -6.68
CA ALA A 64 -10.15 -21.68 -7.57
C ALA A 64 -10.07 -20.14 -7.63
N ILE A 65 -11.23 -19.46 -7.63
CA ILE A 65 -11.32 -18.00 -7.77
C ILE A 65 -10.78 -17.28 -6.51
N ILE A 66 -11.13 -17.76 -5.31
CA ILE A 66 -10.78 -17.08 -4.06
C ILE A 66 -9.31 -17.29 -3.71
N PHE A 67 -8.82 -18.51 -3.91
CA PHE A 67 -7.42 -18.85 -3.63
C PHE A 67 -6.50 -18.68 -4.84
N ALA A 68 -6.99 -18.09 -5.93
CA ALA A 68 -6.24 -17.89 -7.16
C ALA A 68 -5.50 -19.20 -7.56
N SER A 69 -6.21 -20.32 -7.45
CA SER A 69 -5.68 -21.66 -7.66
C SER A 69 -6.19 -22.23 -8.99
N SER A 70 -5.41 -23.14 -9.56
CA SER A 70 -5.70 -23.78 -10.84
C SER A 70 -5.43 -25.28 -10.68
N GLN A 71 -6.50 -26.08 -10.68
CA GLN A 71 -6.41 -27.50 -10.37
C GLN A 71 -5.58 -28.24 -11.43
N GLY A 72 -4.73 -29.16 -10.98
CA GLY A 72 -3.87 -29.93 -11.88
C GLY A 72 -2.62 -29.18 -12.37
N THR A 73 -2.40 -27.95 -11.91
CA THR A 73 -1.19 -27.17 -12.19
C THR A 73 -0.31 -27.00 -10.96
N LEU A 74 0.88 -26.43 -11.12
CA LEU A 74 1.75 -26.07 -9.98
C LEU A 74 1.02 -25.20 -8.95
N MET A 75 -0.02 -24.46 -9.37
CA MET A 75 -0.83 -23.59 -8.52
C MET A 75 -2.09 -24.26 -8.00
N THR A 76 -2.11 -25.58 -7.79
CA THR A 76 -3.29 -26.31 -7.29
C THR A 76 -3.78 -25.78 -5.93
N LEU A 77 -2.88 -25.43 -5.02
CA LEU A 77 -3.24 -24.82 -3.72
C LEU A 77 -3.35 -23.28 -3.78
N GLY A 78 -2.83 -22.67 -4.85
CA GLY A 78 -2.80 -21.21 -5.04
C GLY A 78 -2.16 -20.47 -3.87
N ILE A 79 -2.82 -19.39 -3.44
CA ILE A 79 -2.47 -18.59 -2.25
C ILE A 79 -3.13 -19.09 -0.96
N GLY A 80 -3.91 -20.18 -1.02
CA GLY A 80 -4.71 -20.70 0.09
C GLY A 80 -3.93 -20.86 1.40
N PRO A 81 -2.80 -21.59 1.42
CA PRO A 81 -1.98 -21.76 2.61
C PRO A 81 -1.50 -20.45 3.25
N ILE A 82 -1.20 -19.44 2.43
CA ILE A 82 -0.71 -18.13 2.89
C ILE A 82 -1.82 -17.37 3.61
N VAL A 83 -3.01 -17.33 2.98
CA VAL A 83 -4.19 -16.67 3.55
C VAL A 83 -4.62 -17.40 4.83
N THR A 84 -4.69 -18.73 4.83
CA THR A 84 -5.06 -19.52 6.01
C THR A 84 -4.10 -19.28 7.18
N ALA A 85 -2.79 -19.32 6.94
CA ALA A 85 -1.80 -19.06 7.98
C ALA A 85 -1.87 -17.63 8.53
N GLY A 86 -1.99 -16.63 7.64
CA GLY A 86 -2.14 -15.23 8.01
C GLY A 86 -3.38 -14.99 8.87
N LEU A 87 -4.52 -15.56 8.47
CA LEU A 87 -5.78 -15.44 9.21
C LEU A 87 -5.72 -16.10 10.59
N ILE A 88 -5.15 -17.30 10.69
CA ILE A 88 -5.00 -17.98 11.99
C ILE A 88 -4.18 -17.10 12.94
N LEU A 89 -3.04 -16.57 12.50
CA LEU A 89 -2.19 -15.73 13.34
C LEU A 89 -2.83 -14.37 13.66
N GLN A 90 -3.55 -13.78 12.71
CA GLN A 90 -4.31 -12.54 12.94
C GLN A 90 -5.42 -12.74 13.98
N LEU A 91 -6.12 -13.88 13.92
CA LEU A 91 -7.19 -14.21 14.88
C LEU A 91 -6.60 -14.51 16.26
N LEU A 92 -5.50 -15.27 16.35
CA LEU A 92 -4.78 -15.52 17.61
C LEU A 92 -4.26 -14.24 18.26
N LYS A 93 -3.76 -13.30 17.45
CA LYS A 93 -3.35 -11.97 17.94
C LYS A 93 -4.57 -11.14 18.35
N GLY A 94 -5.63 -11.14 17.55
CA GLY A 94 -6.86 -10.38 17.78
C GLY A 94 -7.64 -10.83 19.01
N ALA A 95 -7.61 -12.12 19.32
CA ALA A 95 -8.17 -12.71 20.54
C ALA A 95 -7.27 -12.49 21.77
N ASP A 96 -6.20 -11.70 21.65
CA ASP A 96 -5.19 -11.45 22.68
C ASP A 96 -4.56 -12.74 23.27
N ILE A 97 -4.59 -13.85 22.53
CA ILE A 97 -3.92 -15.11 22.92
C ILE A 97 -2.40 -14.97 22.75
N ILE A 98 -1.97 -14.23 21.72
CA ILE A 98 -0.56 -13.92 21.45
C ILE A 98 -0.37 -12.41 21.51
N HIS A 99 0.31 -11.93 22.56
CA HIS A 99 0.67 -10.53 22.69
C HIS A 99 1.91 -10.20 21.83
N LEU A 100 1.70 -9.63 20.64
CA LEU A 100 2.75 -9.11 19.76
C LEU A 100 2.56 -7.62 19.54
N ASP A 101 3.57 -6.82 19.87
CA ASP A 101 3.55 -5.38 19.68
C ASP A 101 4.14 -5.02 18.32
N PHE A 102 3.25 -4.72 17.35
CA PHE A 102 3.67 -4.23 16.05
C PHE A 102 4.30 -2.84 16.08
N LYS A 103 4.59 -2.19 17.22
CA LYS A 103 5.51 -1.05 17.25
C LYS A 103 6.97 -1.50 17.24
N LYS A 104 7.26 -2.70 17.76
CA LYS A 104 8.61 -3.25 17.83
C LYS A 104 8.97 -3.97 16.51
N PRO A 105 10.16 -3.71 15.94
CA PRO A 105 10.58 -4.36 14.70
C PRO A 105 10.73 -5.88 14.87
N ASP A 106 11.19 -6.34 16.04
CA ASP A 106 11.39 -7.76 16.34
C ASP A 106 10.09 -8.56 16.32
N ASP A 107 9.02 -8.02 16.92
CA ASP A 107 7.70 -8.67 16.97
C ASP A 107 7.05 -8.74 15.59
N ARG A 108 7.30 -7.73 14.73
CA ARG A 108 6.88 -7.77 13.31
C ARG A 108 7.62 -8.86 12.55
N ALA A 109 8.93 -9.01 12.78
CA ALA A 109 9.75 -10.05 12.15
C ALA A 109 9.30 -11.44 12.61
N LEU A 110 9.03 -11.63 13.91
CA LEU A 110 8.49 -12.87 14.46
C LEU A 110 7.12 -13.22 13.87
N PHE A 111 6.23 -12.24 13.72
CA PHE A 111 4.92 -12.45 13.10
C PHE A 111 5.04 -12.87 11.63
N SER A 112 5.93 -12.23 10.87
CA SER A 112 6.20 -12.56 9.47
C SER A 112 6.79 -13.97 9.33
N ALA A 113 7.82 -14.29 10.13
CA ALA A 113 8.44 -15.61 10.14
C ALA A 113 7.46 -16.71 10.57
N GLY A 114 6.63 -16.44 11.59
CA GLY A 114 5.58 -17.34 12.04
C GLY A 114 4.54 -17.62 10.95
N THR A 115 4.12 -16.57 10.22
CA THR A 115 3.17 -16.70 9.09
C THR A 115 3.74 -17.59 8.00
N LYS A 116 5.01 -17.42 7.66
CA LYS A 116 5.72 -18.22 6.67
C LYS A 116 5.84 -19.69 7.05
N ILE A 117 6.28 -19.96 8.29
CA ILE A 117 6.43 -21.33 8.80
C ILE A 117 5.06 -22.01 8.80
N LEU A 118 4.04 -21.34 9.32
CA LEU A 118 2.68 -21.88 9.35
C LEU A 118 2.14 -22.10 7.93
N ALA A 119 2.38 -21.18 6.99
CA ALA A 119 1.97 -21.33 5.59
C ALA A 119 2.63 -22.54 4.93
N LEU A 120 3.92 -22.81 5.21
CA LEU A 120 4.61 -23.99 4.70
C LEU A 120 4.05 -25.29 5.29
N ILE A 121 3.75 -25.30 6.59
CA ILE A 121 3.11 -26.45 7.26
C ILE A 121 1.73 -26.70 6.68
N VAL A 122 0.92 -25.66 6.49
CA VAL A 122 -0.41 -25.76 5.86
C VAL A 122 -0.29 -26.24 4.42
N THR A 123 0.67 -25.75 3.65
CA THR A 123 0.94 -26.21 2.27
C THR A 123 1.22 -27.71 2.23
N PHE A 124 2.07 -28.20 3.15
CA PHE A 124 2.37 -29.63 3.25
C PHE A 124 1.13 -30.45 3.65
N ALA A 125 0.40 -30.00 4.67
CA ALA A 125 -0.80 -30.67 5.14
C ALA A 125 -1.89 -30.74 4.07
N GLU A 126 -2.13 -29.64 3.35
CA GLU A 126 -3.09 -29.58 2.25
C GLU A 126 -2.64 -30.46 1.07
N ALA A 127 -1.36 -30.42 0.66
CA ALA A 127 -0.85 -31.27 -0.41
C ALA A 127 -1.08 -32.77 -0.11
N VAL A 128 -0.81 -33.19 1.13
CA VAL A 128 -1.08 -34.57 1.60
C VAL A 128 -2.58 -34.86 1.62
N ALA A 129 -3.40 -33.91 2.08
CA ALA A 129 -4.85 -34.07 2.14
C ALA A 129 -5.49 -34.18 0.74
N PHE A 130 -5.08 -33.37 -0.23
CA PHE A 130 -5.52 -33.46 -1.64
C PHE A 130 -5.10 -34.79 -2.29
N MET A 131 -3.91 -35.29 -1.95
CA MET A 131 -3.45 -36.60 -2.39
C MET A 131 -4.28 -37.73 -1.82
N ILE A 132 -4.55 -37.69 -0.51
CA ILE A 132 -5.41 -38.64 0.19
C ILE A 132 -6.85 -38.58 -0.33
N GLY A 133 -7.34 -37.39 -0.67
CA GLY A 133 -8.66 -37.16 -1.22
C GLY A 133 -8.84 -37.68 -2.65
N GLY A 134 -7.78 -38.19 -3.28
CA GLY A 134 -7.84 -38.75 -4.64
C GLY A 134 -7.99 -37.71 -5.74
N SER A 135 -7.76 -36.42 -5.45
CA SER A 135 -7.91 -35.32 -6.42
C SER A 135 -6.92 -35.39 -7.58
N PHE A 136 -5.80 -36.09 -7.42
CA PHE A 136 -4.76 -36.26 -8.45
C PHE A 136 -4.86 -37.59 -9.20
N GLY A 137 -5.87 -38.42 -8.88
CA GLY A 137 -6.05 -39.78 -9.38
C GLY A 137 -6.02 -40.84 -8.27
N GLN A 138 -6.76 -41.92 -8.46
CA GLN A 138 -6.76 -43.07 -7.54
C GLN A 138 -5.62 -44.04 -7.91
N ASN A 139 -4.91 -44.58 -6.91
CA ASN A 139 -3.82 -45.56 -7.06
C ASN A 139 -2.56 -45.09 -7.81
N LEU A 140 -2.05 -43.89 -7.50
CA LEU A 140 -0.74 -43.45 -7.99
C LEU A 140 0.42 -44.20 -7.31
N PRO A 141 1.51 -44.52 -8.04
CA PRO A 141 2.74 -45.04 -7.43
C PRO A 141 3.27 -44.07 -6.37
N PHE A 142 3.86 -44.61 -5.30
CA PHE A 142 4.44 -43.80 -4.21
C PHE A 142 5.47 -42.78 -4.70
N SER A 143 6.26 -43.13 -5.73
CA SER A 143 7.24 -42.21 -6.34
C SER A 143 6.58 -40.99 -7.00
N THR A 144 5.50 -41.21 -7.75
CA THR A 144 4.73 -40.13 -8.41
C THR A 144 4.03 -39.27 -7.37
N ALA A 145 3.42 -39.89 -6.35
CA ALA A 145 2.80 -39.22 -5.22
C ALA A 145 3.79 -38.29 -4.48
N ALA A 146 4.97 -38.80 -4.13
CA ALA A 146 6.03 -38.02 -3.49
C ALA A 146 6.52 -36.86 -4.38
N THR A 147 6.64 -37.09 -5.69
CA THR A 147 7.07 -36.06 -6.66
C THR A 147 6.06 -34.91 -6.72
N ILE A 148 4.75 -35.22 -6.78
CA ILE A 148 3.69 -34.20 -6.80
C ILE A 148 3.71 -33.37 -5.51
N ILE A 149 3.85 -34.01 -4.34
CA ILE A 149 3.93 -33.28 -3.05
C ILE A 149 5.12 -32.32 -3.06
N ILE A 150 6.30 -32.78 -3.50
CA ILE A 150 7.51 -31.94 -3.59
C ILE A 150 7.29 -30.79 -4.57
N GLN A 151 6.65 -31.02 -5.72
CA GLN A 151 6.32 -29.96 -6.69
C GLN A 151 5.39 -28.90 -6.09
N ILE A 152 4.33 -29.31 -5.40
CA ILE A 152 3.38 -28.40 -4.76
C ILE A 152 4.05 -27.62 -3.63
N MET A 153 4.89 -28.26 -2.82
CA MET A 153 5.67 -27.58 -1.78
C MET A 153 6.61 -26.53 -2.36
N PHE A 154 7.32 -26.87 -3.43
CA PHE A 154 8.24 -25.95 -4.09
C PHE A 154 7.50 -24.77 -4.74
N ALA A 155 6.37 -25.04 -5.40
CA ALA A 155 5.50 -24.02 -5.94
C ALA A 155 4.96 -23.09 -4.84
N GLY A 156 4.47 -23.66 -3.73
CA GLY A 156 4.00 -22.89 -2.58
C GLY A 156 5.10 -22.00 -1.98
N LEU A 157 6.33 -22.51 -1.88
CA LEU A 157 7.48 -21.71 -1.42
C LEU A 157 7.76 -20.53 -2.36
N ILE A 158 7.71 -20.73 -3.68
CA ILE A 158 7.88 -19.63 -4.66
C ILE A 158 6.81 -18.57 -4.45
N VAL A 159 5.54 -18.95 -4.32
CA VAL A 159 4.43 -17.99 -4.14
C VAL A 159 4.59 -17.20 -2.84
N ILE A 160 5.00 -17.85 -1.76
CA ILE A 160 5.32 -17.19 -0.49
C ILE A 160 6.45 -16.15 -0.67
N LEU A 161 7.52 -16.51 -1.40
CA LEU A 161 8.64 -15.60 -1.66
C LEU A 161 8.24 -14.42 -2.55
N LEU A 162 7.38 -14.64 -3.56
CA LEU A 162 6.86 -13.59 -4.43
C LEU A 162 5.96 -12.61 -3.65
N ASP A 163 5.12 -13.12 -2.74
CA ASP A 163 4.31 -12.27 -1.86
C ASP A 163 5.20 -11.46 -0.89
N GLU A 164 6.22 -12.09 -0.30
CA GLU A 164 7.22 -11.39 0.54
C GLU A 164 7.95 -10.29 -0.24
N LEU A 165 8.35 -10.55 -1.48
CA LEU A 165 9.02 -9.59 -2.35
C LEU A 165 8.17 -8.33 -2.54
N ILE A 166 6.88 -8.51 -2.85
CA ILE A 166 5.95 -7.39 -3.04
C ILE A 166 5.74 -6.64 -1.72
N GLN A 167 5.47 -7.35 -0.62
CA GLN A 167 5.19 -6.76 0.69
C GLN A 167 6.37 -6.01 1.30
N LYS A 168 7.61 -6.43 1.01
CA LYS A 168 8.83 -5.78 1.49
C LYS A 168 9.17 -4.47 0.75
N GLY A 169 8.40 -4.12 -0.27
CA GLY A 169 8.49 -2.83 -0.95
C GLY A 169 9.17 -2.87 -2.31
N TRP A 170 9.59 -4.04 -2.80
CA TRP A 170 10.05 -4.19 -4.19
C TRP A 170 8.91 -4.01 -5.18
N GLY A 171 7.70 -4.47 -4.84
CA GLY A 171 6.49 -4.31 -5.63
C GLY A 171 5.53 -3.26 -5.08
N LEU A 172 4.36 -3.17 -5.71
CA LEU A 172 3.23 -2.35 -5.27
C LEU A 172 2.17 -3.22 -4.59
N GLY A 173 1.63 -2.75 -3.47
CA GLY A 173 0.51 -3.40 -2.77
C GLY A 173 0.90 -4.70 -2.05
N SER A 174 0.09 -5.74 -2.23
CA SER A 174 0.27 -7.08 -1.62
C SER A 174 0.21 -8.15 -2.71
N GLY A 175 1.07 -9.17 -2.62
CA GLY A 175 1.12 -10.26 -3.59
C GLY A 175 -0.18 -11.05 -3.64
N ILE A 176 -0.76 -11.37 -2.47
CA ILE A 176 -2.07 -12.03 -2.35
C ILE A 176 -3.13 -11.30 -3.19
N SER A 177 -3.29 -9.98 -3.01
CA SER A 177 -4.28 -9.21 -3.76
C SER A 177 -4.00 -9.19 -5.26
N LEU A 178 -2.73 -9.10 -5.63
CA LEU A 178 -2.31 -9.04 -7.02
C LEU A 178 -2.60 -10.35 -7.76
N PHE A 179 -2.32 -11.50 -7.12
CA PHE A 179 -2.56 -12.82 -7.70
C PHE A 179 -4.05 -13.14 -7.84
N ILE A 180 -4.89 -12.75 -6.87
CA ILE A 180 -6.35 -12.85 -6.99
C ILE A 180 -6.84 -12.02 -8.18
N ALA A 181 -6.44 -10.75 -8.26
CA ALA A 181 -6.87 -9.87 -9.34
C ALA A 181 -6.41 -10.38 -10.72
N ALA A 182 -5.19 -10.91 -10.82
CA ALA A 182 -4.66 -11.51 -12.03
C ALA A 182 -5.44 -12.77 -12.43
N GLY A 183 -5.73 -13.68 -11.49
CA GLY A 183 -6.49 -14.91 -11.73
C GLY A 183 -7.92 -14.61 -12.21
N VAL A 184 -8.64 -13.71 -11.53
CA VAL A 184 -9.99 -13.31 -11.94
C VAL A 184 -9.98 -12.64 -13.31
N SER A 185 -9.01 -11.74 -13.56
CA SER A 185 -8.86 -11.08 -14.86
C SER A 185 -8.58 -12.08 -15.97
N GLN A 186 -7.76 -13.10 -15.70
CA GLN A 186 -7.48 -14.19 -16.62
C GLN A 186 -8.76 -14.97 -16.97
N THR A 187 -9.57 -15.35 -15.98
CA THR A 187 -10.84 -16.07 -16.21
C THR A 187 -11.82 -15.24 -17.06
N ILE A 188 -11.94 -13.94 -16.78
CA ILE A 188 -12.76 -13.03 -17.57
C ILE A 188 -12.23 -12.95 -19.01
N PHE A 189 -10.91 -12.79 -19.17
CA PHE A 189 -10.28 -12.70 -20.50
C PHE A 189 -10.51 -13.96 -21.34
N TRP A 190 -10.33 -15.15 -20.76
CA TRP A 190 -10.61 -16.42 -21.46
C TRP A 190 -12.10 -16.59 -21.79
N SER A 191 -12.99 -16.20 -20.89
CA SER A 191 -14.44 -16.27 -21.15
C SER A 191 -14.87 -15.40 -22.35
N VAL A 192 -14.16 -14.30 -22.61
CA VAL A 192 -14.46 -13.37 -23.71
C VAL A 192 -13.74 -13.76 -25.01
N PHE A 193 -12.44 -14.08 -24.95
CA PHE A 193 -11.57 -14.17 -26.13
C PHE A 193 -11.03 -15.57 -26.45
N ALA A 194 -11.29 -16.61 -25.64
CA ALA A 194 -10.71 -17.94 -25.89
C ALA A 194 -11.10 -18.52 -27.25
N LEU A 195 -10.09 -18.94 -28.02
CA LEU A 195 -10.24 -19.65 -29.30
C LEU A 195 -10.23 -21.18 -29.13
N ILE A 196 -10.51 -21.66 -27.91
CA ILE A 196 -10.52 -23.10 -27.60
C ILE A 196 -11.79 -23.72 -28.21
N PRO A 197 -11.68 -24.77 -29.03
CA PRO A 197 -12.85 -25.47 -29.59
C PRO A 197 -13.58 -26.24 -28.48
N ALA A 198 -14.86 -25.93 -28.29
CA ALA A 198 -15.79 -26.58 -27.38
C ALA A 198 -16.90 -27.26 -28.21
N GLY A 199 -16.58 -28.42 -28.79
CA GLY A 199 -17.44 -29.11 -29.75
C GLY A 199 -17.44 -28.43 -31.12
N SER A 200 -18.62 -28.04 -31.62
CA SER A 200 -18.80 -27.35 -32.91
C SER A 200 -18.61 -25.83 -32.84
N THR A 201 -18.33 -25.28 -31.65
CA THR A 201 -18.27 -23.84 -31.37
C THR A 201 -17.06 -23.49 -30.52
N TYR A 202 -16.67 -22.22 -30.47
CA TYR A 202 -15.57 -21.76 -29.62
C TYR A 202 -16.03 -21.53 -28.16
N PHE A 203 -15.11 -21.62 -27.20
CA PHE A 203 -15.39 -21.32 -25.78
C PHE A 203 -15.66 -19.83 -25.55
N GLY A 204 -14.84 -18.96 -26.14
CA GLY A 204 -14.97 -17.50 -25.97
C GLY A 204 -16.18 -16.94 -26.70
N ILE A 205 -16.84 -15.96 -26.08
CA ILE A 205 -18.07 -15.34 -26.61
C ILE A 205 -17.81 -14.62 -27.92
N ILE A 206 -16.70 -13.88 -28.03
CA ILE A 206 -16.41 -13.11 -29.24
C ILE A 206 -16.14 -14.05 -30.42
N PRO A 207 -15.23 -15.03 -30.31
CA PRO A 207 -15.07 -16.05 -31.34
C PRO A 207 -16.37 -16.80 -31.67
N HIS A 208 -17.18 -17.12 -30.66
CA HIS A 208 -18.47 -17.78 -30.86
C HIS A 208 -19.47 -16.90 -31.60
N ALA A 209 -19.58 -15.62 -31.25
CA ALA A 209 -20.45 -14.66 -31.92
C ALA A 209 -20.05 -14.51 -33.39
N ILE A 210 -18.75 -14.46 -33.68
CA ILE A 210 -18.22 -14.40 -35.05
C ILE A 210 -18.52 -15.70 -35.81
N SER A 211 -18.24 -16.87 -35.24
CA SER A 211 -18.49 -18.16 -35.90
C SER A 211 -19.98 -18.41 -36.15
N THR A 212 -20.84 -17.93 -35.25
CA THR A 212 -22.29 -18.10 -35.35
C THR A 212 -22.91 -17.12 -36.33
N LEU A 213 -22.38 -15.90 -36.42
CA LEU A 213 -22.75 -14.94 -37.47
C LEU A 213 -22.41 -15.48 -38.87
N LEU A 214 -21.32 -16.24 -38.98
CA LEU A 214 -20.91 -16.92 -40.23
C LEU A 214 -21.73 -18.19 -40.54
N SER A 215 -22.34 -18.84 -39.53
CA SER A 215 -23.03 -20.14 -39.68
C SER A 215 -24.58 -20.09 -39.63
N SER A 216 -25.18 -18.89 -39.67
CA SER A 216 -26.62 -18.65 -39.91
C SER A 216 -27.61 -19.19 -38.86
N SER A 217 -27.24 -19.20 -37.56
CA SER A 217 -28.17 -19.48 -36.44
C SER A 217 -28.11 -18.39 -35.36
N PRO A 218 -28.79 -17.24 -35.53
CA PRO A 218 -28.62 -16.08 -34.64
C PRO A 218 -29.15 -16.28 -33.21
N GLU A 219 -30.07 -17.22 -32.99
CA GLU A 219 -30.70 -17.45 -31.68
C GLU A 219 -29.74 -18.07 -30.65
N SER A 220 -28.76 -18.86 -31.11
CA SER A 220 -27.79 -19.53 -30.22
C SER A 220 -26.72 -18.59 -29.65
N ILE A 221 -26.66 -17.32 -30.10
CA ILE A 221 -25.74 -16.30 -29.58
C ILE A 221 -26.21 -15.78 -28.22
N LEU A 222 -27.54 -15.72 -28.01
CA LEU A 222 -28.14 -15.11 -26.82
C LEU A 222 -28.01 -16.02 -25.59
N LEU A 223 -28.41 -17.28 -25.71
CA LEU A 223 -28.36 -18.26 -24.61
C LEU A 223 -27.78 -19.57 -25.14
N ARG A 224 -26.71 -20.02 -24.49
CA ARG A 224 -26.01 -21.26 -24.83
C ARG A 224 -26.26 -22.30 -23.72
N PRO A 225 -26.79 -23.49 -24.05
CA PRO A 225 -26.99 -24.56 -23.08
C PRO A 225 -25.67 -25.05 -22.48
N GLY A 226 -25.67 -25.43 -21.20
CA GLY A 226 -24.53 -26.09 -20.56
C GLY A 226 -23.50 -25.16 -19.91
N GLY A 227 -23.90 -23.96 -19.49
CA GLY A 227 -23.05 -23.06 -18.68
C GLY A 227 -21.89 -22.41 -19.46
N LEU A 228 -21.92 -22.47 -20.79
CA LEU A 228 -20.92 -21.85 -21.65
C LEU A 228 -21.14 -20.33 -21.73
N PRO A 229 -20.07 -19.54 -21.91
CA PRO A 229 -20.18 -18.08 -22.00
C PRO A 229 -21.17 -17.62 -23.08
N SER A 230 -22.13 -16.79 -22.70
CA SER A 230 -23.19 -16.24 -23.55
C SER A 230 -23.23 -14.72 -23.56
N LEU A 231 -23.91 -14.12 -24.54
CA LEU A 231 -24.04 -12.66 -24.63
C LEU A 231 -24.82 -12.08 -23.45
N VAL A 232 -25.82 -12.81 -22.93
CA VAL A 232 -26.55 -12.44 -21.71
C VAL A 232 -25.62 -12.41 -20.50
N THR A 233 -24.80 -13.45 -20.30
CA THR A 233 -23.83 -13.48 -19.20
C THR A 233 -22.77 -12.37 -19.31
N LEU A 234 -22.38 -11.96 -20.51
CA LEU A 234 -21.48 -10.81 -20.71
C LEU A 234 -22.13 -9.48 -20.30
N PHE A 235 -23.38 -9.26 -20.71
CA PHE A 235 -24.13 -8.07 -20.33
C PHE A 235 -24.35 -8.01 -18.80
N LEU A 236 -24.70 -9.14 -18.18
CA LEU A 236 -24.81 -9.25 -16.72
C LEU A 236 -23.47 -8.94 -16.03
N THR A 237 -22.35 -9.43 -16.59
CA THR A 237 -21.01 -9.14 -16.08
C THR A 237 -20.70 -7.65 -16.07
N ILE A 238 -20.94 -6.95 -17.19
CA ILE A 238 -20.70 -5.51 -17.28
C ILE A 238 -21.61 -4.75 -16.31
N SER A 239 -22.89 -5.14 -16.21
CA SER A 239 -23.87 -4.50 -15.33
C SER A 239 -23.48 -4.64 -13.85
N ILE A 240 -23.08 -5.84 -13.43
CA ILE A 240 -22.65 -6.12 -12.06
C ILE A 240 -21.32 -5.45 -11.73
N LEU A 241 -20.37 -5.45 -12.67
CA LEU A 241 -19.11 -4.73 -12.50
C LEU A 241 -19.37 -3.24 -12.26
N GLY A 242 -20.25 -2.61 -13.06
CA GLY A 242 -20.66 -1.22 -12.87
C GLY A 242 -21.32 -0.96 -11.52
N LEU A 243 -22.20 -1.87 -11.08
CA LEU A 243 -22.87 -1.81 -9.77
C LEU A 243 -21.87 -1.89 -8.61
N ILE A 244 -20.88 -2.79 -8.68
CA ILE A 244 -19.84 -2.96 -7.66
C ILE A 244 -18.94 -1.71 -7.61
N VAL A 245 -18.50 -1.18 -8.75
CA VAL A 245 -17.72 0.06 -8.82
C VAL A 245 -18.49 1.22 -8.20
N TYR A 246 -19.79 1.33 -8.50
CA TYR A 246 -20.65 2.35 -7.91
C TYR A 246 -20.75 2.19 -6.39
N ALA A 247 -20.99 0.98 -5.88
CA ALA A 247 -21.08 0.70 -4.45
C ALA A 247 -19.78 1.01 -3.68
N GLU A 248 -18.61 0.67 -4.24
CA GLU A 248 -17.29 1.02 -3.69
C GLU A 248 -17.02 2.53 -3.65
N GLY A 249 -17.64 3.30 -4.54
CA GLY A 249 -17.50 4.76 -4.58
C GLY A 249 -18.24 5.50 -3.46
N ILE A 250 -19.25 4.87 -2.85
CA ILE A 250 -20.10 5.49 -1.83
C ILE A 250 -19.31 5.66 -0.53
N ARG A 251 -19.24 6.89 -0.03
CA ARG A 251 -18.57 7.24 1.22
C ARG A 251 -19.28 8.35 1.96
N ILE A 252 -19.20 8.30 3.28
CA ILE A 252 -19.68 9.34 4.19
C ILE A 252 -18.47 10.18 4.59
N GLU A 253 -18.51 11.47 4.30
CA GLU A 253 -17.40 12.38 4.58
C GLU A 253 -17.66 13.14 5.88
N ILE A 254 -16.81 12.93 6.89
CA ILE A 254 -16.87 13.66 8.16
C ILE A 254 -15.91 14.85 8.08
N PRO A 255 -16.38 16.10 8.26
CA PRO A 255 -15.49 17.25 8.23
C PRO A 255 -14.53 17.22 9.40
N ILE A 256 -13.25 17.45 9.13
CA ILE A 256 -12.18 17.55 10.12
C ILE A 256 -11.42 18.86 9.95
N THR A 257 -11.01 19.42 11.08
CA THR A 257 -10.27 20.68 11.17
C THR A 257 -8.95 20.45 11.87
N SER A 258 -7.94 21.21 11.47
CA SER A 258 -6.65 21.21 12.16
C SER A 258 -6.61 22.06 13.38
N THR A 259 -6.23 21.43 14.50
CA THR A 259 -5.89 22.16 15.72
C THR A 259 -4.49 22.76 15.63
N LYS A 260 -3.60 22.19 14.79
CA LYS A 260 -2.24 22.71 14.60
C LYS A 260 -2.21 23.84 13.55
N TYR A 261 -3.03 23.75 12.50
CA TYR A 261 -3.06 24.68 11.38
C TYR A 261 -4.44 25.32 11.22
N ARG A 262 -4.59 26.52 11.79
CA ARG A 262 -5.85 27.28 11.69
C ARG A 262 -6.23 27.50 10.22
N GLY A 263 -7.49 27.22 9.88
CA GLY A 263 -8.03 27.38 8.52
C GLY A 263 -7.93 26.13 7.63
N PHE A 264 -7.15 25.12 8.01
CA PHE A 264 -7.12 23.86 7.25
C PHE A 264 -8.34 22.99 7.59
N GLN A 265 -9.21 22.83 6.59
CA GLN A 265 -10.38 21.95 6.62
C GLN A 265 -10.18 20.81 5.64
N GLY A 266 -10.39 19.59 6.10
CA GLY A 266 -10.39 18.38 5.28
C GLY A 266 -11.60 17.54 5.58
N THR A 267 -11.77 16.46 4.83
CA THR A 267 -12.79 15.45 5.12
C THR A 267 -12.13 14.12 5.41
N TYR A 268 -12.66 13.41 6.42
CA TYR A 268 -12.32 12.03 6.71
C TYR A 268 -13.39 11.12 6.07
N PRO A 269 -13.07 10.44 4.96
CA PRO A 269 -14.04 9.58 4.27
C PRO A 269 -14.17 8.22 4.96
N ILE A 270 -15.38 7.86 5.37
CA ILE A 270 -15.75 6.50 5.76
C ILE A 270 -16.48 5.84 4.58
N LYS A 271 -15.81 4.90 3.90
CA LYS A 271 -16.40 4.14 2.79
C LYS A 271 -17.59 3.31 3.29
N LEU A 272 -18.63 3.16 2.47
CA LEU A 272 -19.76 2.26 2.75
C LEU A 272 -19.27 0.83 2.94
N LEU A 273 -18.31 0.41 2.11
CA LEU A 273 -17.62 -0.88 2.22
C LEU A 273 -16.45 -0.76 3.19
N TYR A 274 -16.76 -0.43 4.45
CA TYR A 274 -15.78 -0.07 5.47
C TYR A 274 -14.75 -1.16 5.75
N VAL A 275 -15.21 -2.41 5.81
CA VAL A 275 -14.38 -3.59 6.12
C VAL A 275 -13.62 -4.10 4.90
N SER A 276 -13.75 -3.42 3.75
CA SER A 276 -13.10 -3.80 2.49
C SER A 276 -13.49 -5.23 2.08
N VAL A 277 -12.57 -5.89 1.38
CA VAL A 277 -12.73 -7.17 0.69
C VAL A 277 -12.70 -8.40 1.62
N LEU A 278 -12.18 -8.22 2.83
CA LEU A 278 -11.81 -9.33 3.73
C LEU A 278 -12.99 -10.22 4.17
N PRO A 279 -14.19 -9.70 4.52
CA PRO A 279 -15.32 -10.54 4.91
C PRO A 279 -15.79 -11.49 3.81
N VAL A 280 -15.68 -11.06 2.55
CA VAL A 280 -16.01 -11.87 1.38
C VAL A 280 -14.98 -12.97 1.19
N ILE A 281 -13.69 -12.66 1.35
CA ILE A 281 -12.61 -13.67 1.33
C ILE A 281 -12.83 -14.71 2.44
N LEU A 282 -13.14 -14.29 3.66
CA LEU A 282 -13.38 -15.17 4.80
C LEU A 282 -14.58 -16.09 4.60
N THR A 283 -15.68 -15.54 4.09
CA THR A 283 -16.88 -16.32 3.79
C THR A 283 -16.61 -17.33 2.68
N GLY A 284 -15.93 -16.90 1.61
CA GLY A 284 -15.53 -17.77 0.52
C GLY A 284 -14.58 -18.89 0.97
N ALA A 285 -13.58 -18.58 1.80
CA ALA A 285 -12.65 -19.55 2.37
C ALA A 285 -13.35 -20.55 3.30
N LEU A 286 -14.32 -20.11 4.09
CA LEU A 286 -15.15 -20.98 4.91
C LEU A 286 -15.92 -21.99 4.03
N LEU A 287 -16.53 -21.52 2.94
CA LEU A 287 -17.23 -22.38 1.99
C LEU A 287 -16.28 -23.39 1.31
N ALA A 288 -15.13 -22.91 0.83
CA ALA A 288 -14.09 -23.73 0.22
C ALA A 288 -13.64 -24.86 1.14
N ASN A 289 -13.31 -24.52 2.40
CA ASN A 289 -12.91 -25.49 3.39
C ASN A 289 -14.05 -26.46 3.73
N LEU A 290 -15.28 -25.97 3.82
CA LEU A 290 -16.44 -26.81 4.09
C LEU A 290 -16.65 -27.86 3.00
N THR A 291 -16.59 -27.48 1.71
CA THR A 291 -16.74 -28.49 0.66
C THR A 291 -15.52 -29.42 0.60
N PHE A 292 -14.32 -28.89 0.79
CA PHE A 292 -13.09 -29.68 0.81
C PHE A 292 -13.14 -30.79 1.88
N PHE A 293 -13.43 -30.43 3.13
CA PHE A 293 -13.60 -31.42 4.20
C PHE A 293 -14.78 -32.35 3.94
N SER A 294 -15.88 -31.84 3.37
CA SER A 294 -17.01 -32.69 3.02
C SER A 294 -16.67 -33.75 1.98
N GLN A 295 -15.84 -33.41 0.98
CA GLN A 295 -15.40 -34.32 -0.07
C GLN A 295 -14.44 -35.39 0.49
N ILE A 296 -13.53 -35.01 1.38
CA ILE A 296 -12.62 -35.97 2.05
C ILE A 296 -13.39 -36.93 2.95
N ILE A 297 -14.31 -36.41 3.77
CA ILE A 297 -15.11 -37.24 4.68
C ILE A 297 -15.97 -38.20 3.86
N TRP A 298 -16.61 -37.72 2.80
CA TRP A 298 -17.43 -38.54 1.94
C TRP A 298 -16.62 -39.62 1.21
N SER A 299 -15.50 -39.26 0.57
CA SER A 299 -14.68 -40.19 -0.22
C SER A 299 -14.05 -41.30 0.63
N ARG A 300 -13.74 -41.02 1.90
CA ARG A 300 -13.15 -42.00 2.83
C ARG A 300 -14.18 -42.82 3.60
N PHE A 301 -15.23 -42.19 4.12
CA PHE A 301 -16.13 -42.84 5.09
C PHE A 301 -17.49 -43.23 4.50
N ASN A 302 -17.94 -42.60 3.42
CA ASN A 302 -19.27 -42.84 2.86
C ASN A 302 -19.35 -42.81 1.31
N PRO A 303 -18.45 -43.48 0.57
CA PRO A 303 -18.43 -43.43 -0.90
C PRO A 303 -19.67 -44.07 -1.55
N ALA A 304 -20.39 -44.94 -0.83
CA ALA A 304 -21.62 -45.58 -1.28
C ALA A 304 -22.92 -44.91 -0.79
N ASN A 305 -22.83 -43.73 -0.13
CA ASN A 305 -23.97 -43.01 0.45
C ASN A 305 -24.86 -43.85 1.40
N SER A 306 -24.28 -44.83 2.10
CA SER A 306 -25.02 -45.79 2.93
C SER A 306 -25.43 -45.26 4.31
N SER A 307 -24.76 -44.22 4.83
CA SER A 307 -25.00 -43.70 6.18
C SER A 307 -25.83 -42.40 6.19
N THR A 308 -26.96 -42.42 6.91
CA THR A 308 -27.93 -41.30 6.92
C THR A 308 -27.37 -40.01 7.55
N LEU A 309 -26.48 -40.12 8.55
CA LEU A 309 -25.88 -38.96 9.21
C LEU A 309 -24.84 -38.26 8.34
N LEU A 310 -23.96 -39.00 7.68
CA LEU A 310 -22.96 -38.42 6.78
C LEU A 310 -23.62 -37.87 5.50
N ASN A 311 -24.70 -38.52 5.05
CA ASN A 311 -25.54 -38.03 3.97
C ASN A 311 -26.19 -36.68 4.27
N LEU A 312 -26.55 -36.41 5.54
CA LEU A 312 -27.11 -35.13 5.95
C LEU A 312 -26.06 -34.00 5.89
N PHE A 313 -24.78 -34.35 6.06
CA PHE A 313 -23.66 -33.42 5.93
C PHE A 313 -23.29 -33.18 4.45
N ALA A 314 -23.02 -34.24 3.69
CA ALA A 314 -22.76 -34.16 2.26
C ALA A 314 -22.98 -35.50 1.53
N GLN A 315 -23.54 -35.41 0.33
CA GLN A 315 -23.64 -36.51 -0.63
C GLN A 315 -23.02 -36.08 -1.95
N PHE A 316 -22.17 -36.93 -2.53
CA PHE A 316 -21.64 -36.73 -3.87
C PHE A 316 -22.03 -37.92 -4.77
N ASN A 317 -21.95 -37.70 -6.09
CA ASN A 317 -22.12 -38.78 -7.04
C ASN A 317 -20.88 -39.66 -7.05
N SER A 318 -21.05 -40.98 -6.99
CA SER A 318 -19.94 -41.93 -7.16
C SER A 318 -19.49 -42.06 -8.62
N ALA A 319 -20.37 -41.79 -9.58
CA ALA A 319 -20.05 -41.83 -11.02
C ALA A 319 -19.38 -40.54 -11.52
N ASP A 320 -19.74 -39.40 -10.92
CA ASP A 320 -19.13 -38.11 -11.24
C ASP A 320 -18.94 -37.29 -9.94
N PRO A 321 -17.92 -37.63 -9.12
CA PRO A 321 -17.59 -36.85 -7.92
C PRO A 321 -17.24 -35.39 -8.25
N SER A 322 -17.04 -35.07 -9.53
CA SER A 322 -16.68 -33.76 -10.06
C SER A 322 -17.84 -32.79 -10.25
N ALA A 323 -19.07 -33.29 -10.30
CA ALA A 323 -20.26 -32.45 -10.50
C ALA A 323 -20.64 -31.59 -9.26
N GLY A 324 -19.89 -31.71 -8.16
CA GLY A 324 -20.19 -31.06 -6.88
C GLY A 324 -21.11 -31.88 -5.99
N PRO A 325 -21.48 -31.36 -4.80
CA PRO A 325 -22.41 -32.04 -3.91
C PRO A 325 -23.80 -32.14 -4.55
N ILE A 326 -24.50 -33.26 -4.33
CA ILE A 326 -25.87 -33.50 -4.80
C ILE A 326 -26.88 -33.35 -3.66
N GLY A 327 -26.44 -33.54 -2.41
CA GLY A 327 -27.33 -33.50 -1.25
C GLY A 327 -26.59 -33.17 0.06
N GLY A 328 -27.37 -32.91 1.10
CA GLY A 328 -26.89 -32.54 2.43
C GLY A 328 -26.68 -31.03 2.63
N PHE A 329 -26.11 -30.66 3.78
CA PHE A 329 -25.82 -29.27 4.12
C PHE A 329 -24.87 -28.60 3.12
N ALA A 330 -23.82 -29.30 2.67
CA ALA A 330 -22.87 -28.79 1.70
C ALA A 330 -23.52 -28.40 0.35
N TYR A 331 -24.60 -29.08 -0.04
CA TYR A 331 -25.33 -28.78 -1.26
C TYR A 331 -26.07 -27.44 -1.21
N TYR A 332 -26.77 -27.15 -0.11
CA TYR A 332 -27.49 -25.87 0.08
C TYR A 332 -26.57 -24.66 0.28
N VAL A 333 -25.35 -24.93 0.73
CA VAL A 333 -24.32 -23.92 1.01
C VAL A 333 -23.41 -23.68 -0.21
N SER A 334 -23.46 -24.57 -1.21
CA SER A 334 -22.75 -24.40 -2.48
C SER A 334 -23.56 -23.55 -3.48
N PRO A 335 -22.90 -22.68 -4.27
CA PRO A 335 -23.60 -21.79 -5.21
C PRO A 335 -24.24 -22.58 -6.36
N PRO A 336 -25.56 -22.43 -6.61
CA PRO A 336 -26.18 -22.91 -7.84
C PRO A 336 -25.82 -21.94 -8.98
N ARG A 337 -24.88 -22.32 -9.84
CA ARG A 337 -24.39 -21.45 -10.91
C ARG A 337 -25.21 -21.62 -12.19
N GLY A 338 -25.61 -20.49 -12.77
CA GLY A 338 -26.22 -20.43 -14.08
C GLY A 338 -27.74 -20.24 -14.01
N LEU A 339 -28.25 -19.50 -14.99
CA LEU A 339 -29.67 -19.16 -15.10
C LEU A 339 -30.57 -20.41 -15.24
N GLU A 340 -30.04 -21.47 -15.86
CA GLU A 340 -30.74 -22.75 -16.03
C GLU A 340 -30.99 -23.43 -14.67
N VAL A 341 -29.97 -23.53 -13.82
CA VAL A 341 -30.06 -24.18 -12.50
C VAL A 341 -30.96 -23.39 -11.55
N LEU A 342 -30.91 -22.05 -11.62
CA LEU A 342 -31.78 -21.18 -10.81
C LEU A 342 -33.27 -21.43 -11.08
N SER A 343 -33.64 -21.69 -12.34
CA SER A 343 -35.04 -21.92 -12.73
C SER A 343 -35.60 -23.24 -12.18
N VAL A 344 -34.74 -24.24 -11.99
CA VAL A 344 -35.11 -25.57 -11.52
C VAL A 344 -35.10 -25.65 -9.99
N GLU A 345 -34.17 -24.95 -9.32
CA GLU A 345 -33.95 -25.05 -7.87
C GLU A 345 -33.92 -23.68 -7.16
N PRO A 346 -35.03 -22.92 -7.14
CA PRO A 346 -35.05 -21.58 -6.53
C PRO A 346 -34.81 -21.60 -5.02
N LEU A 347 -35.22 -22.67 -4.33
CA LEU A 347 -35.03 -22.82 -2.89
C LEU A 347 -33.54 -22.83 -2.52
N ARG A 348 -32.71 -23.53 -3.30
CA ARG A 348 -31.26 -23.64 -3.08
C ARG A 348 -30.56 -22.29 -3.23
N ALA A 349 -30.98 -21.49 -4.20
CA ALA A 349 -30.46 -20.15 -4.40
C ALA A 349 -30.77 -19.23 -3.20
N ILE A 350 -31.99 -19.30 -2.67
CA ILE A 350 -32.39 -18.49 -1.51
C ILE A 350 -31.60 -18.89 -0.26
N THR A 351 -31.45 -20.19 0.01
CA THR A 351 -30.68 -20.66 1.18
C THR A 351 -29.21 -20.29 1.08
N TYR A 352 -28.64 -20.38 -0.13
CA TYR A 352 -27.26 -19.97 -0.39
C TYR A 352 -27.05 -18.47 -0.13
N VAL A 353 -27.90 -17.61 -0.70
CA VAL A 353 -27.81 -16.15 -0.49
C VAL A 353 -27.94 -15.81 0.99
N LEU A 354 -28.90 -16.39 1.68
CA LEU A 354 -29.13 -16.12 3.10
C LEU A 354 -27.92 -16.54 3.94
N PHE A 355 -27.38 -17.75 3.71
CA PHE A 355 -26.18 -18.20 4.40
C PHE A 355 -24.99 -17.29 4.12
N TYR A 356 -24.75 -16.94 2.85
CA TYR A 356 -23.63 -16.11 2.44
C TYR A 356 -23.70 -14.71 3.06
N VAL A 357 -24.87 -14.07 3.03
CA VAL A 357 -25.10 -12.73 3.62
C VAL A 357 -24.88 -12.76 5.13
N VAL A 358 -25.42 -13.76 5.83
CA VAL A 358 -25.25 -13.89 7.28
C VAL A 358 -23.80 -14.10 7.65
N ALA A 359 -23.11 -15.04 6.97
CA ALA A 359 -21.69 -15.30 7.21
C ALA A 359 -20.83 -14.06 6.93
N CYS A 360 -21.07 -13.36 5.81
CA CYS A 360 -20.33 -12.15 5.45
C CYS A 360 -20.55 -11.03 6.48
N THR A 361 -21.77 -10.87 6.99
CA THR A 361 -22.09 -9.86 8.01
C THR A 361 -21.41 -10.18 9.36
N ILE A 362 -21.40 -11.44 9.77
CA ILE A 362 -20.69 -11.88 10.99
C ILE A 362 -19.20 -11.61 10.86
N PHE A 363 -18.59 -12.03 9.75
CA PHE A 363 -17.16 -11.78 9.51
C PHE A 363 -16.83 -10.29 9.41
N ALA A 364 -17.70 -9.48 8.81
CA ALA A 364 -17.53 -8.03 8.75
C ALA A 364 -17.45 -7.41 10.16
N ARG A 365 -18.37 -7.80 11.05
CA ARG A 365 -18.37 -7.32 12.44
C ARG A 365 -17.12 -7.77 13.20
N VAL A 366 -16.82 -9.07 13.17
CA VAL A 366 -15.66 -9.65 13.85
C VAL A 366 -14.36 -8.99 13.37
N TRP A 367 -14.27 -8.68 12.08
CA TRP A 367 -13.08 -8.05 11.52
C TRP A 367 -12.89 -6.59 11.96
N VAL A 368 -13.97 -5.83 12.18
CA VAL A 368 -13.86 -4.45 12.68
C VAL A 368 -13.30 -4.41 14.10
N GLU A 369 -13.71 -5.37 14.93
CA GLU A 369 -13.22 -5.52 16.30
C GLU A 369 -11.74 -5.96 16.30
N ILE A 370 -11.37 -6.99 15.54
CA ILE A 370 -10.00 -7.52 15.48
C ILE A 370 -9.03 -6.58 14.75
N GLY A 371 -9.48 -5.91 13.69
CA GLY A 371 -8.67 -5.08 12.82
C GLY A 371 -8.29 -3.72 13.41
N GLY A 372 -8.75 -3.39 14.62
CA GLY A 372 -8.53 -2.06 15.22
C GLY A 372 -9.18 -0.94 14.40
N LEU A 373 -10.30 -1.27 13.75
CA LEU A 373 -11.16 -0.39 12.96
C LEU A 373 -12.41 0.04 13.76
N GLY A 374 -12.53 -0.40 15.02
CA GLY A 374 -13.61 0.03 15.90
C GLY A 374 -13.57 1.55 16.18
N SER A 375 -14.73 2.09 16.55
CA SER A 375 -14.96 3.51 16.85
C SER A 375 -13.90 4.10 17.78
N LYS A 376 -13.57 3.37 18.86
CA LYS A 376 -12.54 3.75 19.83
C LYS A 376 -11.16 3.89 19.22
N SER A 377 -10.69 2.84 18.53
CA SER A 377 -9.34 2.83 17.91
C SER A 377 -9.19 3.92 16.86
N VAL A 378 -10.24 4.19 16.08
CA VAL A 378 -10.26 5.29 15.11
C VAL A 378 -10.23 6.65 15.82
N ALA A 379 -11.00 6.83 16.89
CA ALA A 379 -10.96 8.05 17.70
C ALA A 379 -9.56 8.32 18.28
N THR A 380 -8.89 7.30 18.84
CA THR A 380 -7.51 7.42 19.33
C THR A 380 -6.54 7.83 18.22
N LYS A 381 -6.67 7.23 17.02
CA LYS A 381 -5.85 7.57 15.85
C LYS A 381 -6.06 9.02 15.40
N LEU A 382 -7.30 9.49 15.35
CA LEU A 382 -7.63 10.86 14.96
C LEU A 382 -7.12 11.89 16.01
N LEU A 383 -7.27 11.59 17.30
CA LEU A 383 -6.73 12.44 18.36
C LEU A 383 -5.20 12.51 18.34
N GLY A 384 -4.54 11.38 18.08
CA GLY A 384 -3.10 11.31 17.86
C GLY A 384 -2.64 12.10 16.64
N ALA A 385 -3.49 12.18 15.61
CA ALA A 385 -3.27 13.00 14.43
C ALA A 385 -3.55 14.51 14.63
N ASN A 386 -3.79 14.97 15.86
CA ASN A 386 -4.19 16.35 16.20
C ASN A 386 -5.35 16.93 15.35
N VAL A 387 -6.25 16.09 14.82
CA VAL A 387 -7.47 16.56 14.13
C VAL A 387 -8.61 16.77 15.12
N GLN A 388 -9.53 17.68 14.81
CA GLN A 388 -10.77 17.89 15.55
C GLN A 388 -11.97 17.93 14.60
N VAL A 389 -13.07 17.27 14.98
CA VAL A 389 -14.36 17.39 14.28
C VAL A 389 -15.09 18.65 14.76
N PRO A 390 -15.49 19.56 13.86
CA PRO A 390 -16.25 20.76 14.22
C PRO A 390 -17.50 20.42 15.04
N GLY A 391 -17.76 21.18 16.11
CA GLY A 391 -18.91 20.98 16.99
C GLY A 391 -18.74 19.92 18.08
N PHE A 392 -17.64 19.15 18.07
CA PHE A 392 -17.35 18.16 19.11
C PHE A 392 -16.12 18.54 19.94
N ARG A 393 -16.13 18.15 21.22
CA ARG A 393 -14.98 18.35 22.13
C ARG A 393 -13.85 17.40 21.72
N ARG A 394 -12.60 17.84 21.93
CA ARG A 394 -11.41 17.03 21.68
C ARG A 394 -11.17 16.05 22.83
N SER A 395 -12.03 15.04 22.96
CA SER A 395 -11.86 13.93 23.89
C SER A 395 -12.16 12.61 23.19
N GLU A 396 -11.52 11.53 23.64
CA GLU A 396 -11.71 10.18 23.07
C GLU A 396 -13.18 9.79 23.09
N GLY A 397 -13.85 9.94 24.24
CA GLY A 397 -15.26 9.61 24.36
C GLY A 397 -16.19 10.46 23.49
N SER A 398 -15.93 11.75 23.29
CA SER A 398 -16.80 12.59 22.44
C SER A 398 -16.69 12.21 20.96
N LEU A 399 -15.49 11.86 20.51
CA LEU A 399 -15.25 11.46 19.12
C LEU A 399 -15.71 10.03 18.87
N GLU A 400 -15.52 9.15 19.86
CA GLU A 400 -16.03 7.78 19.85
C GLU A 400 -17.56 7.76 19.70
N VAL A 401 -18.31 8.54 20.49
CA VAL A 401 -19.79 8.60 20.38
C VAL A 401 -20.26 9.04 18.98
N LEU A 402 -19.54 9.94 18.32
CA LEU A 402 -19.85 10.34 16.94
C LEU A 402 -19.58 9.18 15.97
N LEU A 403 -18.43 8.53 16.07
CA LEU A 403 -18.04 7.44 15.19
C LEU A 403 -18.89 6.18 15.39
N ASP A 404 -19.34 5.93 16.62
CA ASP A 404 -20.16 4.78 17.00
C ASP A 404 -21.57 4.83 16.42
N ARG A 405 -22.03 6.02 16.03
CA ARG A 405 -23.27 6.17 15.25
C ARG A 405 -23.12 5.66 13.81
N TYR A 406 -21.91 5.71 13.24
CA TYR A 406 -21.67 5.40 11.82
C TYR A 406 -21.02 4.03 11.62
N ILE A 407 -19.92 3.72 12.32
CA ILE A 407 -19.08 2.56 12.03
C ILE A 407 -19.83 1.23 12.17
N PRO A 408 -20.54 0.93 13.28
CA PRO A 408 -21.28 -0.32 13.42
C PRO A 408 -22.38 -0.49 12.36
N VAL A 409 -23.12 0.59 12.07
CA VAL A 409 -24.20 0.59 11.09
C VAL A 409 -23.67 0.34 9.68
N ILE A 410 -22.61 1.07 9.28
CA ILE A 410 -21.96 0.90 7.98
C ILE A 410 -21.34 -0.50 7.86
N THR A 411 -20.79 -1.05 8.95
CA THR A 411 -20.21 -2.39 8.96
C THR A 411 -21.26 -3.46 8.66
N ILE A 412 -22.44 -3.37 9.28
CA ILE A 412 -23.54 -4.31 9.06
C ILE A 412 -24.13 -4.13 7.65
N ILE A 413 -24.44 -2.90 7.26
CA ILE A 413 -24.98 -2.60 5.92
C ILE A 413 -24.00 -3.04 4.83
N GLY A 414 -22.71 -2.71 5.00
CA GLY A 414 -21.64 -3.08 4.09
C GLY A 414 -21.49 -4.60 4.00
N GLY A 415 -21.51 -5.33 5.12
CA GLY A 415 -21.47 -6.79 5.13
C GLY A 415 -22.65 -7.43 4.41
N ILE A 416 -23.87 -6.91 4.62
CA ILE A 416 -25.07 -7.39 3.93
C ILE A 416 -24.98 -7.12 2.43
N LEU A 417 -24.60 -5.90 2.05
CA LEU A 417 -24.52 -5.47 0.66
C LEU A 417 -23.44 -6.25 -0.10
N MET A 418 -22.27 -6.47 0.51
CA MET A 418 -21.20 -7.30 -0.07
C MET A 418 -21.62 -8.75 -0.23
N GLY A 419 -22.27 -9.33 0.78
CA GLY A 419 -22.79 -10.68 0.72
C GLY A 419 -23.85 -10.86 -0.38
N LEU A 420 -24.73 -9.87 -0.55
CA LEU A 420 -25.77 -9.87 -1.58
C LEU A 420 -25.15 -9.72 -2.97
N LEU A 421 -24.25 -8.74 -3.16
CA LEU A 421 -23.56 -8.53 -4.43
C LEU A 421 -22.78 -9.78 -4.86
N ALA A 422 -22.02 -10.40 -3.95
CA ALA A 422 -21.25 -11.61 -4.24
C ALA A 422 -22.17 -12.80 -4.59
N SER A 423 -23.14 -13.11 -3.72
CA SER A 423 -24.00 -14.29 -3.88
C SER A 423 -24.94 -14.22 -5.08
N VAL A 424 -25.54 -13.05 -5.34
CA VAL A 424 -26.40 -12.83 -6.52
C VAL A 424 -25.58 -12.97 -7.80
N SER A 425 -24.36 -12.42 -7.82
CA SER A 425 -23.48 -12.51 -8.98
C SER A 425 -22.97 -13.94 -9.22
N ASP A 426 -22.76 -14.73 -8.16
CA ASP A 426 -22.42 -16.16 -8.29
C ASP A 426 -23.58 -16.97 -8.87
N ILE A 427 -24.83 -16.69 -8.46
CA ILE A 427 -26.02 -17.35 -9.00
C ILE A 427 -26.22 -17.04 -10.48
N LEU A 428 -26.06 -15.76 -10.86
CA LEU A 428 -26.23 -15.30 -12.23
C LEU A 428 -25.17 -15.87 -13.21
N GLY A 429 -24.13 -16.54 -12.71
CA GLY A 429 -23.12 -17.17 -13.56
C GLY A 429 -22.22 -16.17 -14.28
N VAL A 430 -21.88 -15.07 -13.60
CA VAL A 430 -21.06 -13.99 -14.14
C VAL A 430 -19.61 -14.45 -14.36
N PHE A 431 -18.91 -13.92 -15.37
CA PHE A 431 -17.52 -14.33 -15.66
C PHE A 431 -16.58 -14.00 -14.50
N GLY A 432 -15.73 -14.97 -14.12
CA GLY A 432 -14.83 -14.81 -12.98
C GLY A 432 -15.49 -14.92 -11.60
N GLY A 433 -16.80 -15.23 -11.55
CA GLY A 433 -17.55 -15.38 -10.30
C GLY A 433 -17.91 -14.06 -9.63
N GLY A 434 -18.99 -14.08 -8.85
CA GLY A 434 -19.49 -12.92 -8.14
C GLY A 434 -18.55 -12.43 -7.04
N THR A 435 -18.03 -13.39 -6.27
CA THR A 435 -16.94 -13.13 -5.32
C THR A 435 -15.72 -12.55 -6.03
N GLY A 436 -15.22 -13.22 -7.07
CA GLY A 436 -14.01 -12.83 -7.79
C GLY A 436 -14.04 -11.41 -8.35
N ILE A 437 -15.10 -11.02 -9.06
CA ILE A 437 -15.23 -9.66 -9.61
C ILE A 437 -15.21 -8.62 -8.49
N LEU A 438 -15.90 -8.88 -7.40
CA LEU A 438 -15.95 -7.97 -6.26
C LEU A 438 -14.55 -7.80 -5.65
N LEU A 439 -13.80 -8.89 -5.42
CA LEU A 439 -12.41 -8.80 -4.95
C LEU A 439 -11.56 -7.98 -5.94
N MET A 440 -11.66 -8.29 -7.23
CA MET A 440 -10.88 -7.67 -8.29
C MET A 440 -11.10 -6.15 -8.36
N VAL A 441 -12.36 -5.70 -8.35
CA VAL A 441 -12.70 -4.27 -8.41
C VAL A 441 -12.15 -3.52 -7.21
N SER A 442 -12.40 -4.02 -6.00
CA SER A 442 -11.91 -3.39 -4.78
C SER A 442 -10.38 -3.37 -4.71
N ILE A 443 -9.70 -4.43 -5.18
CA ILE A 443 -8.24 -4.49 -5.27
C ILE A 443 -7.75 -3.43 -6.26
N PHE A 444 -8.31 -3.32 -7.46
CA PHE A 444 -7.90 -2.29 -8.42
C PHE A 444 -8.11 -0.87 -7.91
N ILE A 445 -9.23 -0.59 -7.21
CA ILE A 445 -9.46 0.72 -6.60
C ILE A 445 -8.39 1.02 -5.54
N ASN A 446 -8.04 0.04 -4.70
CA ASN A 446 -6.97 0.22 -3.70
C ASN A 446 -5.59 0.41 -4.36
N TYR A 447 -5.30 -0.31 -5.44
CA TYR A 447 -4.07 -0.11 -6.23
C TYR A 447 -4.03 1.26 -6.90
N TYR A 448 -5.15 1.73 -7.44
CA TYR A 448 -5.27 3.07 -8.02
C TYR A 448 -4.99 4.15 -6.96
N GLN A 449 -5.54 4.00 -5.76
CA GLN A 449 -5.27 4.91 -4.64
C GLN A 449 -3.79 4.89 -4.23
N LEU A 450 -3.18 3.71 -4.17
CA LEU A 450 -1.76 3.55 -3.87
C LEU A 450 -0.87 4.22 -4.93
N LEU A 451 -1.17 3.99 -6.22
CA LEU A 451 -0.45 4.60 -7.33
C LEU A 451 -0.59 6.11 -7.34
N MET A 452 -1.79 6.64 -7.05
CA MET A 452 -2.00 8.08 -6.98
C MET A 452 -1.21 8.71 -5.84
N LYS A 453 -1.19 8.07 -4.66
CA LYS A 453 -0.37 8.51 -3.53
C LYS A 453 1.12 8.51 -3.90
N GLU A 454 1.60 7.44 -4.51
CA GLU A 454 3.01 7.31 -4.87
C GLU A 454 3.43 8.28 -5.98
N LYS A 455 2.54 8.52 -6.95
CA LYS A 455 2.77 9.49 -8.02
C LYS A 455 2.83 10.91 -7.47
N LEU A 456 1.98 11.26 -6.51
CA LEU A 456 2.03 12.54 -5.79
C LEU A 456 3.34 12.67 -5.00
N GLU A 457 3.79 11.60 -4.32
CA GLU A 457 5.09 11.56 -3.65
C GLU A 457 6.26 11.85 -4.60
N THR A 458 6.21 11.31 -5.82
CA THR A 458 7.28 11.51 -6.82
C THR A 458 7.23 12.87 -7.54
N MET A 459 6.04 13.38 -7.89
CA MET A 459 5.92 14.62 -8.67
C MET A 459 6.03 15.88 -7.82
N MET A 460 5.67 15.80 -6.55
CA MET A 460 5.62 16.96 -5.67
C MET A 460 6.23 16.60 -4.31
N PRO A 461 7.55 16.34 -4.21
CA PRO A 461 8.19 15.90 -2.97
C PRO A 461 7.99 16.87 -1.80
N GLY A 462 7.95 18.19 -2.06
CA GLY A 462 7.64 19.20 -1.04
C GLY A 462 6.18 19.14 -0.55
N LEU A 463 5.23 18.89 -1.46
CA LEU A 463 3.82 18.72 -1.11
C LEU A 463 3.54 17.32 -0.54
N ALA A 464 4.41 16.34 -0.80
CA ALA A 464 4.39 15.00 -0.21
C ALA A 464 5.03 14.95 1.18
N GLY A 465 5.94 15.87 1.51
CA GLY A 465 6.28 16.15 2.92
C GLY A 465 5.07 16.71 3.68
N PHE A 466 4.31 17.58 3.02
CA PHE A 466 3.08 18.21 3.54
C PHE A 466 1.84 17.27 3.53
N LEU A 467 1.77 16.29 2.63
CA LEU A 467 0.62 15.37 2.45
C LEU A 467 0.90 13.89 2.82
N GLY A 468 2.17 13.48 2.93
CA GLY A 468 2.58 12.10 2.62
C GLY A 468 3.29 11.31 3.72
N LYS A 469 3.57 11.86 4.90
CA LYS A 469 4.04 11.03 6.04
C LYS A 469 3.15 10.98 7.26
N ASP A 470 2.31 11.98 7.44
CA ASP A 470 1.14 11.91 8.29
C ASP A 470 0.12 12.80 7.60
N TRP A 471 -1.13 12.38 7.56
CA TRP A 471 -2.25 13.17 7.02
C TRP A 471 -2.44 14.53 7.74
N PHE A 472 -1.48 15.04 8.54
CA PHE A 472 -1.68 16.28 9.28
C PHE A 472 -0.47 17.09 9.78
N PHE A 473 0.77 16.79 9.46
CA PHE A 473 1.89 17.50 10.12
C PHE A 473 2.93 18.07 9.16
N MET A 474 3.29 19.32 9.48
CA MET A 474 4.42 20.13 9.01
C MET A 474 4.07 21.25 8.03
N ALA A 475 3.13 22.09 8.44
CA ALA A 475 2.70 23.31 7.75
C ALA A 475 2.76 24.55 8.65
N ASN A 476 3.86 24.84 9.36
CA ASN A 476 4.08 26.23 9.85
C ASN A 476 5.51 26.57 10.28
N ASN A 477 6.43 25.62 10.43
CA ASN A 477 7.80 25.98 10.83
C ASN A 477 8.46 26.78 9.71
N LYS A 478 8.70 28.08 9.95
CA LYS A 478 9.33 28.99 9.00
C LYS A 478 10.82 28.72 8.99
N ARG A 479 11.33 28.19 7.89
CA ARG A 479 12.77 27.96 7.70
C ARG A 479 13.31 29.08 6.83
N VAL A 480 13.93 30.03 7.52
CA VAL A 480 14.37 31.29 6.94
C VAL A 480 15.86 31.18 6.67
N VAL A 481 16.22 30.97 5.42
CA VAL A 481 17.62 30.91 5.00
C VAL A 481 18.08 32.33 4.66
N ILE A 482 19.01 32.85 5.46
CA ILE A 482 19.59 34.18 5.26
C ILE A 482 20.99 34.01 4.68
N VAL A 483 21.18 34.63 3.52
CA VAL A 483 22.39 34.54 2.70
C VAL A 483 22.88 35.92 2.32
N GLY A 484 24.17 36.04 2.02
CA GLY A 484 24.79 37.30 1.66
C GLY A 484 26.27 37.12 1.38
N ILE A 485 26.83 38.02 0.58
CA ILE A 485 28.26 38.02 0.27
C ILE A 485 29.05 38.53 1.49
N ALA A 486 30.34 38.24 1.57
CA ALA A 486 31.15 38.67 2.72
C ALA A 486 31.19 40.22 2.82
N GLY A 487 30.95 40.79 4.01
CA GLY A 487 30.99 42.24 4.24
C GLY A 487 29.66 42.99 4.15
N VAL A 488 28.54 42.33 3.78
CA VAL A 488 27.20 42.97 3.72
C VAL A 488 26.57 43.25 5.08
N GLY A 489 27.22 42.89 6.19
CA GLY A 489 26.65 43.04 7.54
C GLY A 489 25.61 41.98 7.90
N LYS A 490 25.64 40.81 7.24
CA LYS A 490 24.70 39.69 7.46
C LYS A 490 24.52 39.34 8.95
N THR A 491 25.60 39.14 9.69
CA THR A 491 25.54 38.78 11.12
C THR A 491 24.85 39.86 11.96
N THR A 492 25.08 41.13 11.65
CA THR A 492 24.40 42.25 12.31
C THR A 492 22.90 42.24 12.03
N VAL A 493 22.50 42.03 10.77
CA VAL A 493 21.09 41.92 10.39
C VAL A 493 20.42 40.70 11.03
N VAL A 494 21.08 39.55 11.06
CA VAL A 494 20.58 38.33 11.72
C VAL A 494 20.34 38.58 13.20
N ASN A 495 21.26 39.23 13.91
CA ASN A 495 21.09 39.55 15.33
C ASN A 495 19.90 40.48 15.57
N GLU A 496 19.67 41.47 14.70
CA GLU A 496 18.48 42.33 14.79
C GLU A 496 17.18 41.60 14.44
N VAL A 497 17.21 40.66 13.49
CA VAL A 497 16.05 39.80 13.21
C VAL A 497 15.70 38.96 14.45
N LEU A 498 16.69 38.40 15.13
CA LEU A 498 16.48 37.64 16.37
C LEU A 498 15.96 38.53 17.51
N SER A 499 16.46 39.76 17.64
CA SER A 499 16.00 40.71 18.66
C SER A 499 14.54 41.11 18.46
N LEU A 500 14.11 41.30 17.21
CA LEU A 500 12.73 41.59 16.82
C LEU A 500 11.82 40.37 16.98
N LEU A 501 12.28 39.18 16.61
CA LEU A 501 11.52 37.95 16.77
C LEU A 501 11.35 37.55 18.24
N ALA A 502 12.32 37.83 19.10
CA ALA A 502 12.21 37.60 20.55
C ALA A 502 11.15 38.49 21.23
N GLN A 503 10.75 39.60 20.59
CA GLN A 503 9.63 40.43 21.04
C GLN A 503 8.27 39.87 20.63
N LYS A 504 8.24 38.94 19.67
CA LYS A 504 7.06 38.17 19.29
C LYS A 504 7.04 36.86 20.11
N ASP A 505 5.87 36.39 20.51
CA ASP A 505 5.70 35.15 21.30
C ASP A 505 5.87 33.90 20.42
N VAL A 506 7.07 33.73 19.85
CA VAL A 506 7.40 32.66 18.89
C VAL A 506 8.70 31.98 19.26
N LYS A 507 8.76 30.64 19.15
CA LYS A 507 9.98 29.89 19.44
C LYS A 507 10.95 29.97 18.27
N VAL A 508 12.11 30.59 18.49
CA VAL A 508 13.12 30.84 17.44
C VAL A 508 14.45 30.16 17.74
N ASP A 509 14.98 29.42 16.76
CA ASP A 509 16.35 28.91 16.77
C ASP A 509 17.19 29.60 15.69
N ASN A 510 18.42 29.99 16.05
CA ASN A 510 19.41 30.51 15.10
C ASN A 510 20.53 29.50 14.91
N LEU A 511 20.76 29.09 13.66
CA LEU A 511 21.70 28.04 13.31
C LEU A 511 22.64 28.53 12.22
N THR A 512 23.93 28.34 12.44
CA THR A 512 24.94 28.52 11.39
C THR A 512 25.15 27.17 10.70
N PHE A 513 24.86 27.09 9.40
CA PHE A 513 24.91 25.82 8.66
C PHE A 513 26.28 25.13 8.76
N GLY A 514 27.37 25.91 8.70
CA GLY A 514 28.73 25.39 8.85
C GLY A 514 29.06 24.84 10.24
N THR A 515 28.35 25.26 11.30
CA THR A 515 28.52 24.71 12.65
C THR A 515 27.83 23.36 12.77
N ILE A 516 26.60 23.23 12.27
CA ILE A 516 25.89 21.94 12.27
C ILE A 516 26.61 20.92 11.40
N MET A 517 27.15 21.34 10.25
CA MET A 517 27.98 20.47 9.42
C MET A 517 29.21 19.94 10.18
N PHE A 518 29.83 20.77 11.02
CA PHE A 518 30.95 20.34 11.86
C PHE A 518 30.52 19.39 12.97
N GLU A 519 29.39 19.61 13.61
CA GLU A 519 28.82 18.67 14.60
C GLU A 519 28.52 17.30 13.98
N GLU A 520 28.00 17.26 12.76
CA GLU A 520 27.82 16.00 12.02
C GLU A 520 29.16 15.35 11.65
N ALA A 521 30.18 16.14 11.29
CA ALA A 521 31.52 15.66 11.01
C ALA A 521 32.20 15.06 12.26
N GLN A 522 31.98 15.64 13.44
CA GLN A 522 32.48 15.12 14.71
C GLN A 522 31.91 13.72 15.03
N LYS A 523 30.65 13.44 14.65
CA LYS A 523 30.07 12.08 14.78
C LYS A 523 30.78 11.05 13.91
N LEU A 524 31.45 11.48 12.84
CA LEU A 524 32.26 10.65 11.95
C LEU A 524 33.75 10.63 12.35
N GLY A 525 34.12 11.22 13.50
CA GLY A 525 35.47 11.20 14.04
C GLY A 525 36.38 12.35 13.58
N ILE A 526 35.85 13.36 12.86
CA ILE A 526 36.63 14.53 12.41
C ILE A 526 36.73 15.54 13.55
N SER A 527 37.96 15.87 13.94
CA SER A 527 38.22 16.66 15.15
C SER A 527 38.41 18.15 14.87
N ASP A 528 38.84 18.50 13.65
CA ASP A 528 39.17 19.86 13.25
C ASP A 528 38.31 20.34 12.07
N ARG A 529 37.92 21.62 12.09
CA ARG A 529 37.10 22.22 11.03
C ARG A 529 37.84 22.30 9.70
N ASP A 530 39.16 22.49 9.74
CA ASP A 530 39.96 22.57 8.52
C ASP A 530 40.14 21.20 7.84
N GLU A 531 40.08 20.10 8.60
CA GLU A 531 40.08 18.73 8.07
C GLU A 531 38.83 18.43 7.23
N MET A 532 37.67 19.07 7.51
CA MET A 532 36.49 18.92 6.67
C MET A 532 36.71 19.38 5.23
N ARG A 533 37.61 20.34 5.01
CA ARG A 533 37.88 20.94 3.69
C ARG A 533 38.73 20.04 2.80
N THR A 534 39.42 19.07 3.38
CA THR A 534 40.29 18.12 2.66
C THR A 534 39.59 16.79 2.31
N LEU A 535 38.35 16.60 2.80
CA LEU A 535 37.51 15.45 2.46
C LEU A 535 37.17 15.40 0.95
N SER A 536 36.86 14.20 0.45
CA SER A 536 36.33 14.03 -0.90
C SER A 536 35.00 14.77 -1.09
N THR A 537 34.71 15.20 -2.32
CA THR A 537 33.48 15.91 -2.67
C THR A 537 32.22 15.14 -2.26
N ASP A 538 32.23 13.82 -2.43
CA ASP A 538 31.08 12.96 -2.09
C ASP A 538 30.82 12.94 -0.58
N LYS A 539 31.89 12.87 0.23
CA LYS A 539 31.79 12.91 1.70
C LYS A 539 31.36 14.28 2.21
N GLN A 540 31.84 15.36 1.59
CA GLN A 540 31.39 16.71 1.92
C GLN A 540 29.92 16.90 1.60
N GLN A 541 29.46 16.38 0.46
CA GLN A 541 28.05 16.44 0.07
C GLN A 541 27.16 15.60 1.01
N GLU A 542 27.62 14.42 1.43
CA GLU A 542 26.92 13.60 2.42
C GLU A 542 26.78 14.31 3.77
N LEU A 543 27.87 14.93 4.27
CA LEU A 543 27.85 15.74 5.49
C LEU A 543 26.87 16.91 5.39
N GLN A 544 26.85 17.60 4.25
CA GLN A 544 25.92 18.71 4.01
C GLN A 544 24.46 18.25 3.99
N ILE A 545 24.16 17.11 3.38
CA ILE A 545 22.80 16.53 3.35
C ILE A 545 22.38 16.12 4.76
N ASN A 546 23.28 15.52 5.54
CA ASN A 546 22.99 15.12 6.91
C ASN A 546 22.76 16.34 7.81
N ALA A 547 23.59 17.37 7.69
CA ALA A 547 23.39 18.64 8.39
C ALA A 547 22.04 19.30 8.04
N ALA A 548 21.68 19.30 6.75
CA ALA A 548 20.39 19.83 6.30
C ALA A 548 19.20 19.05 6.87
N LYS A 549 19.29 17.71 6.96
CA LYS A 549 18.28 16.86 7.60
C LYS A 549 18.19 17.11 9.10
N SER A 550 19.32 17.30 9.77
CA SER A 550 19.35 17.63 11.21
C SER A 550 18.67 18.97 11.48
N ILE A 551 18.96 19.99 10.65
CA ILE A 551 18.27 21.30 10.72
C ILE A 551 16.78 21.15 10.45
N ALA A 552 16.40 20.33 9.47
CA ALA A 552 15.00 20.08 9.11
C ALA A 552 14.18 19.39 10.21
N ASN A 553 14.83 18.76 11.18
CA ASN A 553 14.15 18.07 12.29
C ASN A 553 13.99 18.94 13.54
N ILE A 554 14.47 20.19 13.52
CA ILE A 554 14.35 21.09 14.67
C ILE A 554 12.91 21.58 14.82
N ASP A 555 12.36 21.38 16.02
CA ASP A 555 10.98 21.72 16.36
C ASP A 555 10.89 23.13 16.96
N SER A 556 11.00 24.13 16.08
CA SER A 556 10.81 25.55 16.40
C SER A 556 9.97 26.25 15.35
N ASP A 557 9.22 27.27 15.77
CA ASP A 557 8.28 28.00 14.92
C ASP A 557 9.02 28.76 13.81
N VAL A 558 10.19 29.32 14.14
CA VAL A 558 11.09 29.96 13.18
C VAL A 558 12.51 29.38 13.37
N VAL A 559 13.07 28.87 12.29
CA VAL A 559 14.47 28.43 12.25
C VAL A 559 15.21 29.35 11.29
N VAL A 560 16.07 30.21 11.84
CA VAL A 560 16.93 31.11 11.08
C VAL A 560 18.22 30.37 10.75
N ILE A 561 18.53 30.26 9.47
CA ILE A 561 19.66 29.50 8.96
C ILE A 561 20.63 30.46 8.28
N ASP A 562 21.77 30.70 8.92
CA ASP A 562 22.85 31.50 8.37
C ASP A 562 23.78 30.62 7.51
N THR A 563 23.85 30.91 6.21
CA THR A 563 24.73 30.20 5.28
C THR A 563 25.30 31.11 4.17
N HIS A 564 26.20 30.56 3.37
CA HIS A 564 26.75 31.22 2.19
C HIS A 564 26.14 30.60 0.93
N LEU A 565 25.78 31.46 -0.03
CA LEU A 565 25.14 31.04 -1.27
C LEU A 565 26.11 30.37 -2.24
N PHE A 566 27.38 30.77 -2.20
CA PHE A 566 28.46 30.21 -3.00
C PHE A 566 29.82 30.37 -2.31
N ILE A 567 30.79 29.59 -2.78
CA ILE A 567 32.21 29.70 -2.43
C ILE A 567 32.98 30.00 -3.72
N LYS A 568 33.85 31.02 -3.68
CA LYS A 568 34.78 31.29 -4.79
C LYS A 568 35.93 30.29 -4.75
N THR A 569 36.15 29.60 -5.87
CA THR A 569 37.27 28.68 -6.07
C THR A 569 38.10 29.13 -7.27
N THR A 570 39.28 28.54 -7.46
CA THR A 570 40.11 28.77 -8.66
C THR A 570 39.42 28.34 -9.96
N SER A 571 38.37 27.51 -9.86
CA SER A 571 37.54 27.04 -10.98
C SER A 571 36.24 27.84 -11.18
N GLY A 572 35.94 28.85 -10.35
CA GLY A 572 34.75 29.70 -10.48
C GLY A 572 33.89 29.77 -9.22
N TYR A 573 32.57 29.89 -9.40
CA TYR A 573 31.60 29.99 -8.29
C TYR A 573 30.99 28.62 -8.01
N MET A 574 31.33 28.01 -6.88
CA MET A 574 30.74 26.75 -6.45
C MET A 574 29.46 27.03 -5.62
N PRO A 575 28.30 26.43 -5.96
CA PRO A 575 27.06 26.67 -5.25
C PRO A 575 27.11 26.09 -3.83
N GLY A 576 26.74 26.90 -2.84
CA GLY A 576 26.66 26.51 -1.43
C GLY A 576 25.32 25.85 -1.06
N LEU A 577 24.29 26.00 -1.90
CA LEU A 577 22.96 25.40 -1.73
C LEU A 577 22.51 24.65 -3.01
N PRO A 578 23.18 23.57 -3.43
CA PRO A 578 22.71 22.70 -4.50
C PRO A 578 21.36 22.03 -4.15
N LEU A 579 20.67 21.53 -5.19
CA LEU A 579 19.32 20.95 -5.08
C LEU A 579 19.17 19.89 -3.97
N PRO A 580 20.08 18.91 -3.78
CA PRO A 580 19.93 17.91 -2.72
C PRO A 580 19.89 18.48 -1.29
N ILE A 581 20.58 19.61 -1.08
CA ILE A 581 20.56 20.33 0.20
C ILE A 581 19.23 21.06 0.35
N LEU A 582 18.80 21.77 -0.70
CA LEU A 582 17.52 22.50 -0.70
C LEU A 582 16.33 21.56 -0.44
N GLU A 583 16.31 20.39 -1.07
CA GLU A 583 15.30 19.34 -0.85
C GLU A 583 15.33 18.78 0.57
N SER A 584 16.50 18.68 1.18
CA SER A 584 16.65 18.19 2.57
C SER A 584 16.29 19.26 3.59
N LEU A 585 16.61 20.53 3.32
CA LEU A 585 16.43 21.66 4.22
C LEU A 585 14.98 22.16 4.22
N LEU A 586 14.27 22.04 3.09
CA LEU A 586 12.89 22.50 2.87
C LEU A 586 12.68 23.97 3.31
N PRO A 587 13.42 24.94 2.74
CA PRO A 587 13.29 26.35 3.14
C PRO A 587 11.91 26.90 2.78
N THR A 588 11.35 27.75 3.65
CA THR A 588 10.09 28.48 3.36
C THR A 588 10.37 29.89 2.85
N ASN A 589 11.48 30.48 3.28
CA ASN A 589 11.88 31.84 2.95
C ASN A 589 13.38 31.85 2.60
N LEU A 590 13.72 32.44 1.46
CA LEU A 590 15.09 32.68 1.01
C LEU A 590 15.34 34.18 0.99
N ILE A 591 16.27 34.64 1.84
CA ILE A 591 16.52 36.06 2.06
C ILE A 591 17.97 36.39 1.72
N LEU A 592 18.17 37.27 0.74
CA LEU A 592 19.48 37.80 0.40
C LEU A 592 19.68 39.18 1.00
N VAL A 593 20.68 39.30 1.87
CA VAL A 593 21.15 40.57 2.41
C VAL A 593 22.22 41.12 1.50
N GLU A 594 21.95 42.29 0.90
CA GLU A 594 22.87 43.02 0.04
C GLU A 594 23.30 44.33 0.68
N ALA A 595 24.42 44.89 0.24
CA ALA A 595 24.81 46.25 0.55
C ALA A 595 25.43 46.86 -0.72
N LEU A 596 25.52 48.19 -0.76
CA LEU A 596 26.09 48.86 -1.92
C LEU A 596 27.57 48.47 -2.08
N PRO A 597 28.08 48.30 -3.31
CA PRO A 597 29.45 47.85 -3.51
C PRO A 597 30.53 48.70 -2.81
N HIS A 598 30.31 50.01 -2.68
CA HIS A 598 31.20 50.90 -1.92
C HIS A 598 31.15 50.63 -0.41
N ASP A 599 29.96 50.49 0.18
CA ASP A 599 29.80 50.14 1.61
C ASP A 599 30.50 48.81 1.93
N VAL A 600 30.36 47.82 1.03
CA VAL A 600 31.02 46.51 1.20
C VAL A 600 32.53 46.65 1.12
N LEU A 601 33.05 47.49 0.21
CA LEU A 601 34.47 47.75 0.07
C LEU A 601 35.03 48.44 1.32
N ASP A 602 34.37 49.47 1.81
CA ASP A 602 34.76 50.23 3.00
C ASP A 602 34.72 49.36 4.27
N ARG A 603 33.69 48.51 4.41
CA ARG A 603 33.62 47.52 5.51
C ARG A 603 34.70 46.45 5.42
N ARG A 604 35.16 46.11 4.21
CA ARG A 604 36.24 45.14 3.99
C ARG A 604 37.62 45.75 4.24
N SER A 605 37.85 47.02 3.88
CA SER A 605 39.13 47.70 4.13
C SER A 605 39.36 48.02 5.62
N ASN A 606 38.28 48.19 6.38
CA ASN A 606 38.33 48.53 7.81
C ASN A 606 38.34 47.32 8.76
N ASP A 607 38.34 46.08 8.27
CA ASP A 607 38.37 44.84 9.08
C ASP A 607 39.79 44.23 9.14
N PRO A 608 40.59 44.49 10.19
CA PRO A 608 41.98 44.04 10.29
C PRO A 608 42.12 42.53 10.59
N THR A 609 41.03 41.81 10.85
CA THR A 609 41.07 40.42 11.33
C THR A 609 41.12 39.36 10.23
N ARG A 610 40.87 39.74 8.96
CA ARG A 610 40.72 38.80 7.86
C ARG A 610 41.57 39.22 6.66
N ASN A 611 42.51 38.38 6.26
CA ASN A 611 43.29 38.58 5.04
C ASN A 611 42.38 38.26 3.83
N ARG A 612 41.87 39.29 3.15
CA ARG A 612 40.94 39.14 2.02
C ARG A 612 41.61 39.65 0.75
N ASP A 613 41.41 38.95 -0.37
CA ASP A 613 41.87 39.40 -1.69
C ASP A 613 41.34 40.80 -1.98
N SER A 614 42.18 41.66 -2.55
CA SER A 614 41.85 43.03 -2.94
C SER A 614 40.68 43.02 -3.93
N THR A 615 39.49 43.30 -3.42
CA THR A 615 38.24 43.19 -4.19
C THR A 615 37.89 44.55 -4.78
N THR A 616 37.86 44.65 -6.10
CA THR A 616 37.40 45.86 -6.81
C THR A 616 35.89 46.02 -6.67
N ILE A 617 35.38 47.24 -6.83
CA ILE A 617 33.93 47.53 -6.85
C ILE A 617 33.20 46.64 -7.87
N GLU A 618 33.77 46.49 -9.07
CA GLU A 618 33.24 45.62 -10.12
C GLU A 618 33.13 44.15 -9.69
N SER A 619 34.10 43.64 -8.92
CA SER A 619 34.06 42.26 -8.42
C SER A 619 32.94 42.05 -7.39
N ILE A 620 32.63 43.07 -6.60
CA ILE A 620 31.54 43.02 -5.60
C ILE A 620 30.18 43.10 -6.30
N GLU A 621 30.08 43.92 -7.34
CA GLU A 621 28.86 44.02 -8.14
C GLU A 621 28.56 42.70 -8.87
N LEU A 622 29.58 42.05 -9.43
CA LEU A 622 29.47 40.72 -10.01
C LEU A 622 29.01 39.68 -8.97
N ASP A 623 29.56 39.72 -7.75
CA ASP A 623 29.17 38.84 -6.66
C ASP A 623 27.69 38.99 -6.29
N ASN A 624 27.19 40.22 -6.21
CA ASN A 624 25.79 40.51 -5.96
C ASN A 624 24.90 39.97 -7.09
N GLN A 625 25.27 40.17 -8.37
CA GLN A 625 24.50 39.65 -9.50
C GLN A 625 24.41 38.13 -9.51
N ILE A 626 25.52 37.44 -9.22
CA ILE A 626 25.55 35.97 -9.11
C ILE A 626 24.70 35.51 -7.93
N ALA A 627 24.78 36.20 -6.79
CA ALA A 627 23.98 35.89 -5.61
C ALA A 627 22.47 35.98 -5.91
N ARG A 628 22.01 37.04 -6.56
CA ARG A 628 20.60 37.20 -6.98
C ARG A 628 20.15 36.07 -7.90
N SER A 629 20.99 35.72 -8.88
CA SER A 629 20.67 34.69 -9.88
C SER A 629 20.53 33.29 -9.24
N MET A 630 21.46 32.94 -8.36
CA MET A 630 21.44 31.68 -7.62
C MET A 630 20.27 31.63 -6.61
N LEU A 631 19.98 32.72 -5.92
CA LEU A 631 18.83 32.81 -5.00
C LEU A 631 17.50 32.63 -5.75
N SER A 632 17.35 33.30 -6.89
CA SER A 632 16.17 33.17 -7.75
C SER A 632 15.97 31.74 -8.23
N SER A 633 17.06 31.08 -8.67
CA SER A 633 17.04 29.67 -9.06
C SER A 633 16.63 28.77 -7.90
N ALA A 634 17.19 28.98 -6.70
CA ALA A 634 16.83 28.23 -5.51
C ALA A 634 15.36 28.44 -5.11
N GLY A 635 14.84 29.66 -5.24
CA GLY A 635 13.43 29.98 -4.99
C GLY A 635 12.48 29.23 -5.94
N ILE A 636 12.80 29.20 -7.25
CA ILE A 636 12.03 28.45 -8.24
C ILE A 636 12.02 26.95 -7.92
N LEU A 637 13.18 26.39 -7.56
CA LEU A 637 13.32 24.95 -7.27
C LEU A 637 12.60 24.51 -5.99
N THR A 638 12.50 25.39 -4.98
CA THR A 638 11.93 25.06 -3.66
C THR A 638 10.51 25.59 -3.45
N SER A 639 10.01 26.46 -4.33
CA SER A 639 8.80 27.26 -4.11
C SER A 639 8.86 28.13 -2.84
N ALA A 640 10.06 28.44 -2.34
CA ALA A 640 10.26 29.31 -1.19
C ALA A 640 10.03 30.79 -1.56
N SER A 641 9.47 31.57 -0.63
CA SER A 641 9.30 33.01 -0.80
C SER A 641 10.66 33.70 -0.82
N LEU A 642 10.90 34.56 -1.81
CA LEU A 642 12.19 35.21 -2.02
C LEU A 642 12.12 36.69 -1.64
N LEU A 643 13.09 37.15 -0.85
CA LEU A 643 13.25 38.56 -0.48
C LEU A 643 14.71 39.00 -0.65
N VAL A 644 14.92 40.14 -1.28
CA VAL A 644 16.22 40.81 -1.33
C VAL A 644 16.13 42.08 -0.49
N VAL A 645 17.02 42.22 0.48
CA VAL A 645 17.03 43.33 1.44
C VAL A 645 18.35 44.08 1.35
N LEU A 646 18.27 45.40 1.18
CA LEU A 646 19.44 46.28 1.15
C LEU A 646 19.79 46.76 2.57
N ASN A 647 21.01 46.49 3.01
CA ASN A 647 21.58 46.90 4.29
C ASN A 647 22.61 48.02 4.11
N SER A 648 22.10 49.23 3.91
CA SER A 648 22.90 50.46 3.91
C SER A 648 23.48 50.75 5.31
N ASP A 649 24.59 51.50 5.36
CA ASP A 649 25.24 51.85 6.62
C ASP A 649 24.27 52.51 7.63
N GLY A 650 24.26 51.97 8.86
CA GLY A 650 23.39 52.43 9.95
C GLY A 650 21.92 51.99 9.87
N LYS A 651 21.52 51.24 8.84
CA LYS A 651 20.11 50.84 8.59
C LYS A 651 19.83 49.35 8.77
N SER A 652 20.64 48.64 9.55
CA SER A 652 20.47 47.20 9.82
C SER A 652 19.11 46.86 10.44
N LYS A 653 18.54 47.78 11.23
CA LYS A 653 17.22 47.62 11.84
C LYS A 653 16.08 47.69 10.82
N GLU A 654 16.12 48.64 9.86
CA GLU A 654 15.15 48.72 8.76
C GLU A 654 15.18 47.44 7.92
N ALA A 655 16.38 46.93 7.64
CA ALA A 655 16.57 45.67 6.94
C ALA A 655 15.96 44.48 7.71
N ALA A 656 16.19 44.40 9.02
CA ALA A 656 15.64 43.35 9.87
C ALA A 656 14.10 43.41 9.98
N GLU A 657 13.52 44.60 10.09
CA GLU A 657 12.06 44.80 10.10
C GLU A 657 11.41 44.31 8.79
N SER A 658 12.02 44.62 7.64
CA SER A 658 11.58 44.11 6.34
C SER A 658 11.59 42.57 6.28
N ILE A 659 12.64 41.95 6.81
CA ILE A 659 12.75 40.49 6.93
C ILE A 659 11.60 39.94 7.78
N VAL A 660 11.41 40.45 9.00
CA VAL A 660 10.40 39.94 9.94
C VAL A 660 8.98 40.11 9.39
N ASN A 661 8.68 41.24 8.74
CA ASN A 661 7.38 41.48 8.10
C ASN A 661 7.11 40.48 6.97
N SER A 662 8.14 40.10 6.20
CA SER A 662 7.99 39.11 5.11
C SER A 662 7.70 37.68 5.59
N LEU A 663 7.91 37.39 6.87
CA LEU A 663 7.66 36.06 7.43
C LEU A 663 6.16 35.77 7.62
N GLY A 664 5.31 36.81 7.64
CA GLY A 664 3.86 36.68 7.82
C GLY A 664 3.51 36.10 9.19
N LEU A 665 4.19 36.56 10.24
CA LEU A 665 4.03 36.14 11.65
C LEU A 665 3.07 37.07 12.41
N ASP A 666 1.97 37.47 11.77
CA ASP A 666 0.96 38.38 12.33
C ASP A 666 -0.27 37.65 12.85
#